data_AF-A0A7C7L807-F1
#
_entry.id   AF-A0A7C7L807-F1
#
_cell.length_a   1.000
_cell.length_b   1.000
_cell.length_c   1.000
_cell.angle_alpha   90.00
_cell.angle_beta   90.00
_cell.angle_gamma   90.00
#
_symmetry.space_group_name_H-M   'P 1'
#
loop_
_entity.id
_entity.type
_entity.pdbx_description
1 polymer ?
#
loop_
_entity_poly.entity_id
_entity_poly.type
_entity_poly.pdbx_seq_one_letter_code
_entity_poly.pdbx_strand_id
1 'polypeptide(L)'
;MGMQKGLRNTMLAVLLILAGRAQAGYRDWAAEISEARLRNTVEVLSSARSRVVGYPGHEEAARYVLGRFREIGLQGVRTEEFEVTVPIDHGASLEIVDEGRKIRLYGLWPNLVRTPTLPVEGIEGKLIYGGSGEFRDFNGKDVEGRIVLMDFNTEDNWLNAAMFGARAVIFIEPDSTMYTQAEDKFLSVPLSTPRFWISKEDARHLLRRLEREVEVRMWSRMTWERVPAYNILGWIPGTDPVLRNDVIVVEAYYDAMSVVPALAPGAEMASGIAALLELARFFRDHPPARTLLFLATTAHHFELRGVDDFLQRHDRKEDPFIKRMTESFNRYDEKTGKEKKEPGPVIKLFVGLDLSTKTDGLGVWNSSQSFYYKRYFAPFGKKFIEISRRVCKELGRDPATALVNGISPEGGRSWETYVPGEISVDSELALAVGTPALSFVTVNDARFVVDTPLDTPDKVDFANLARQTQLLACVFKEAFDDPELFPDFRMRLKDELMTLHGSVMVYPRRGFVPDRPRKGAVAVLLTGRRKSYKGVRGNFFELVDDEGRFTITCIRVRSVELHAFYMDPLTGDITYAPDRGVQGDKAYPMKFNMDWRDKRWMIVVFPCIATDFFDVVDPRYLSYLSKVTVFDEADSEPEEFGYFIAQPSSQAMGHTAVRPVGVVFTRPGTRVKLGLGAGLLGFRLLLLNALSADDPEVAKGEGYLTDRSGSFAYTSFLAARDMWNLDEARINQLKSYAIENYRLDRLHRRARQELDLAENALREKRWDDFVKHTRAALGIESRAYPDVKATQNDVIRGIIFFMALVLPAAYFGERLLFAFPDIRKQIAGFAGIFAVIWVLLWFVHPAFQLSNPFVVLLAFVILALAILVMAIILSKFSHRCAGGNPRPPWSTRPTWAG
;
A
#
# COMPACT_ATOMS: atom_id res chain seq x y z
N MET A 1 -8.85 -34.86 62.15
CA MET A 1 -7.65 -34.72 61.28
C MET A 1 -7.38 -35.92 60.35
N GLY A 2 -8.03 -37.09 60.49
CA GLY A 2 -7.83 -38.23 59.57
C GLY A 2 -8.61 -38.18 58.25
N MET A 3 -9.81 -37.56 58.25
CA MET A 3 -10.73 -37.59 57.09
C MET A 3 -10.31 -36.65 55.94
N GLN A 4 -9.63 -35.53 56.23
CA GLN A 4 -9.12 -34.59 55.21
C GLN A 4 -7.85 -35.09 54.51
N LYS A 5 -7.02 -35.93 55.16
CA LYS A 5 -5.84 -36.55 54.53
C LYS A 5 -6.23 -37.69 53.60
N GLY A 6 -7.28 -38.45 53.94
CA GLY A 6 -7.85 -39.48 53.08
C GLY A 6 -8.36 -38.89 51.76
N LEU A 7 -9.26 -37.89 51.82
CA LEU A 7 -9.82 -37.25 50.62
C LEU A 7 -8.74 -36.63 49.71
N ARG A 8 -7.72 -36.00 50.29
CA ARG A 8 -6.64 -35.37 49.53
C ARG A 8 -5.72 -36.39 48.85
N ASN A 9 -5.46 -37.53 49.48
CA ASN A 9 -4.67 -38.62 48.89
C ASN A 9 -5.48 -39.41 47.84
N THR A 10 -6.79 -39.58 48.01
CA THR A 10 -7.65 -40.20 46.99
C THR A 10 -7.78 -39.28 45.77
N MET A 11 -7.89 -37.97 45.97
CA MET A 11 -7.91 -36.98 44.89
C MET A 11 -6.56 -36.91 44.16
N LEU A 12 -5.43 -36.99 44.88
CA LEU A 12 -4.09 -37.08 44.28
C LEU A 12 -3.89 -38.38 43.50
N ALA A 13 -4.41 -39.52 44.00
CA ALA A 13 -4.33 -40.80 43.32
C ALA A 13 -5.21 -40.85 42.07
N VAL A 14 -6.40 -40.23 42.09
CA VAL A 14 -7.26 -40.09 40.91
C VAL A 14 -6.63 -39.13 39.88
N LEU A 15 -5.98 -38.05 40.32
CA LEU A 15 -5.20 -37.15 39.46
C LEU A 15 -3.98 -37.86 38.85
N LEU A 16 -3.28 -38.72 39.60
CA LEU A 16 -2.16 -39.53 39.09
C LEU A 16 -2.61 -40.65 38.14
N ILE A 17 -3.79 -41.23 38.35
CA ILE A 17 -4.39 -42.25 37.45
C ILE A 17 -4.94 -41.61 36.18
N LEU A 18 -5.51 -40.39 36.25
CA LEU A 18 -5.93 -39.62 35.08
C LEU A 18 -4.72 -39.10 34.28
N ALA A 19 -3.67 -38.62 34.95
CA ALA A 19 -2.41 -38.24 34.31
C ALA A 19 -1.71 -39.46 33.66
N GLY A 20 -1.78 -40.64 34.29
CA GLY A 20 -1.26 -41.89 33.73
C GLY A 20 -2.05 -42.42 32.52
N ARG A 21 -3.32 -42.04 32.35
CA ARG A 21 -4.13 -42.41 31.16
C ARG A 21 -3.83 -41.56 29.92
N ALA A 22 -3.48 -40.28 30.09
CA ALA A 22 -3.07 -39.42 28.96
C ALA A 22 -1.71 -39.83 28.38
N GLN A 23 -0.83 -40.40 29.20
CA GLN A 23 0.53 -40.78 28.82
C GLN A 23 0.61 -42.04 27.92
N ALA A 24 -0.47 -42.81 27.79
CA ALA A 24 -0.49 -44.10 27.10
C ALA A 24 -0.99 -44.04 25.64
N GLY A 25 -1.49 -42.90 25.14
CA GLY A 25 -2.24 -42.83 23.87
C GLY A 25 -1.60 -42.04 22.72
N TYR A 26 -0.50 -41.29 22.91
CA TYR A 26 -0.01 -40.37 21.85
C TYR A 26 0.40 -41.09 20.55
N ARG A 27 1.00 -42.29 20.65
CA ARG A 27 1.38 -43.07 19.47
C ARG A 27 0.16 -43.54 18.69
N ASP A 28 -0.88 -43.95 19.41
CA ASP A 28 -2.14 -44.40 18.79
C ASP A 28 -2.85 -43.22 18.11
N TRP A 29 -2.97 -42.08 18.81
CA TRP A 29 -3.52 -40.86 18.24
C TRP A 29 -2.76 -40.37 17.00
N ALA A 30 -1.42 -40.38 17.05
CA ALA A 30 -0.61 -40.02 15.90
C ALA A 30 -0.74 -41.02 14.74
N ALA A 31 -0.89 -42.31 15.03
CA ALA A 31 -1.07 -43.34 14.01
C ALA A 31 -2.42 -43.23 13.27
N GLU A 32 -3.43 -42.62 13.89
CA GLU A 32 -4.70 -42.36 13.22
C GLU A 32 -4.59 -41.29 12.12
N ILE A 33 -3.62 -40.38 12.21
CA ILE A 33 -3.39 -39.33 11.20
C ILE A 33 -2.78 -39.95 9.94
N SER A 34 -3.48 -39.79 8.81
CA SER A 34 -3.09 -40.43 7.54
C SER A 34 -2.46 -39.45 6.56
N GLU A 35 -1.20 -39.70 6.18
CA GLU A 35 -0.54 -38.99 5.08
C GLU A 35 -1.34 -39.09 3.77
N ALA A 36 -1.93 -40.25 3.47
CA ALA A 36 -2.69 -40.47 2.24
C ALA A 36 -3.95 -39.57 2.17
N ARG A 37 -4.64 -39.34 3.29
CA ARG A 37 -5.81 -38.43 3.33
C ARG A 37 -5.40 -36.96 3.22
N LEU A 38 -4.30 -36.58 3.85
CA LEU A 38 -3.72 -35.24 3.72
C LEU A 38 -3.33 -34.97 2.27
N ARG A 39 -2.61 -35.92 1.64
CA ARG A 39 -2.24 -35.90 0.23
C ARG A 39 -3.45 -35.76 -0.68
N ASN A 40 -4.45 -36.63 -0.53
CA ASN A 40 -5.67 -36.58 -1.33
C ASN A 40 -6.36 -35.21 -1.21
N THR A 41 -6.42 -34.64 -0.01
CA THR A 41 -7.04 -33.33 0.20
C THR A 41 -6.30 -32.22 -0.55
N VAL A 42 -4.97 -32.17 -0.43
CA VAL A 42 -4.16 -31.18 -1.15
C VAL A 42 -4.28 -31.37 -2.66
N GLU A 43 -4.18 -32.60 -3.16
CA GLU A 43 -4.27 -32.92 -4.59
C GLU A 43 -5.64 -32.55 -5.16
N VAL A 44 -6.74 -32.85 -4.46
CA VAL A 44 -8.09 -32.46 -4.89
C VAL A 44 -8.23 -30.94 -4.92
N LEU A 45 -7.85 -30.24 -3.85
CA LEU A 45 -7.99 -28.78 -3.77
C LEU A 45 -7.11 -28.04 -4.79
N SER A 46 -5.93 -28.54 -5.09
CA SER A 46 -5.01 -27.93 -6.06
C SER A 46 -5.16 -28.47 -7.48
N SER A 47 -6.07 -29.42 -7.73
CA SER A 47 -6.40 -29.87 -9.09
C SER A 47 -7.21 -28.83 -9.89
N ALA A 48 -7.92 -27.94 -9.19
CA ALA A 48 -8.65 -26.85 -9.81
C ALA A 48 -7.68 -25.77 -10.31
N ARG A 49 -8.04 -25.10 -11.42
CA ARG A 49 -7.17 -24.07 -12.05
C ARG A 49 -6.82 -22.92 -11.10
N SER A 50 -7.80 -22.43 -10.34
CA SER A 50 -7.58 -21.35 -9.38
C SER A 50 -8.58 -21.42 -8.23
N ARG A 51 -8.07 -21.34 -7.00
CA ARG A 51 -8.85 -21.15 -5.78
C ARG A 51 -8.82 -19.71 -5.26
N VAL A 52 -8.44 -18.73 -6.09
CA VAL A 52 -8.70 -17.32 -5.78
C VAL A 52 -10.21 -17.13 -5.70
N VAL A 53 -10.68 -16.38 -4.70
CA VAL A 53 -12.12 -16.09 -4.49
C VAL A 53 -12.76 -15.62 -5.80
N GLY A 54 -13.93 -16.16 -6.14
CA GLY A 54 -14.66 -15.83 -7.39
C GLY A 54 -14.23 -16.61 -8.64
N TYR A 55 -13.15 -17.39 -8.59
CA TYR A 55 -12.77 -18.31 -9.67
C TYR A 55 -13.39 -19.70 -9.45
N PRO A 56 -13.62 -20.50 -10.50
CA PRO A 56 -14.36 -21.77 -10.39
C PRO A 56 -13.82 -22.75 -9.32
N GLY A 57 -12.49 -22.81 -9.14
CA GLY A 57 -11.89 -23.71 -8.16
C GLY A 57 -12.15 -23.31 -6.70
N HIS A 58 -12.41 -22.03 -6.44
CA HIS A 58 -12.79 -21.55 -5.10
C HIS A 58 -14.14 -22.11 -4.67
N GLU A 59 -15.12 -22.11 -5.57
CA GLU A 59 -16.44 -22.69 -5.29
C GLU A 59 -16.37 -24.22 -5.14
N GLU A 60 -15.56 -24.89 -5.96
CA GLU A 60 -15.28 -26.33 -5.85
C GLU A 60 -14.63 -26.67 -4.50
N ALA A 61 -13.67 -25.86 -4.04
CA ALA A 61 -13.03 -26.01 -2.74
C ALA A 61 -14.03 -25.84 -1.59
N ALA A 62 -14.91 -24.83 -1.65
CA ALA A 62 -15.96 -24.63 -0.66
C ALA A 62 -16.91 -25.84 -0.60
N ARG A 63 -17.35 -26.34 -1.76
CA ARG A 63 -18.19 -27.55 -1.84
C ARG A 63 -17.48 -28.79 -1.30
N TYR A 64 -16.19 -28.97 -1.60
CA TYR A 64 -15.39 -30.07 -1.09
C TYR A 64 -15.28 -30.02 0.44
N VAL A 65 -14.87 -28.89 1.01
CA VAL A 65 -14.73 -28.72 2.46
C VAL A 65 -16.05 -28.94 3.19
N LEU A 66 -17.15 -28.36 2.68
CA LEU A 66 -18.50 -28.57 3.21
C LEU A 66 -18.91 -30.04 3.19
N GLY A 67 -18.64 -30.74 2.08
CA GLY A 67 -18.87 -32.17 1.95
C GLY A 67 -18.08 -32.97 2.98
N ARG A 68 -16.78 -32.68 3.13
CA ARG A 68 -15.91 -33.35 4.09
C ARG A 68 -16.34 -33.13 5.54
N PHE A 69 -16.75 -31.92 5.92
CA PHE A 69 -17.30 -31.66 7.26
C PHE A 69 -18.54 -32.52 7.55
N ARG A 70 -19.44 -32.68 6.56
CA ARG A 70 -20.63 -33.55 6.68
C ARG A 70 -20.25 -35.03 6.76
N GLU A 71 -19.34 -35.48 5.91
CA GLU A 71 -18.86 -36.87 5.88
C GLU A 71 -18.14 -37.28 7.16
N ILE A 72 -17.39 -36.36 7.77
CA ILE A 72 -16.76 -36.57 9.08
C ILE A 72 -17.82 -36.73 10.19
N GLY A 73 -19.00 -36.15 10.03
CA GLY A 73 -20.08 -36.20 11.01
C GLY A 73 -20.05 -35.05 12.02
N LEU A 74 -19.52 -33.88 11.64
CA LEU A 74 -19.59 -32.68 12.48
C LEU A 74 -21.04 -32.23 12.67
N GLN A 75 -21.36 -31.64 13.82
CA GLN A 75 -22.70 -31.13 14.10
C GLN A 75 -22.90 -29.72 13.55
N GLY A 76 -24.13 -29.38 13.16
CA GLY A 76 -24.48 -28.00 12.77
C GLY A 76 -23.73 -27.48 11.55
N VAL A 77 -23.33 -28.37 10.62
CA VAL A 77 -22.52 -27.98 9.46
C VAL A 77 -23.29 -27.04 8.54
N ARG A 78 -22.76 -25.83 8.36
CA ARG A 78 -23.39 -24.77 7.56
C ARG A 78 -22.36 -23.85 6.93
N THR A 79 -22.85 -23.02 6.01
CA THR A 79 -22.09 -21.96 5.34
C THR A 79 -22.58 -20.59 5.77
N GLU A 80 -21.68 -19.63 5.86
CA GLU A 80 -21.95 -18.22 6.07
C GLU A 80 -21.46 -17.45 4.84
N GLU A 81 -22.40 -16.93 4.05
CA GLU A 81 -22.12 -16.21 2.80
C GLU A 81 -21.88 -14.72 3.04
N PHE A 82 -20.87 -14.16 2.39
CA PHE A 82 -20.53 -12.73 2.36
C PHE A 82 -19.97 -12.32 0.99
N GLU A 83 -19.87 -11.03 0.72
CA GLU A 83 -19.33 -10.52 -0.55
C GLU A 83 -17.86 -10.08 -0.42
N VAL A 84 -17.07 -10.32 -1.47
CA VAL A 84 -15.68 -9.86 -1.59
C VAL A 84 -15.49 -9.17 -2.94
N THR A 85 -14.79 -8.03 -2.93
CA THR A 85 -14.39 -7.33 -4.16
C THR A 85 -13.10 -7.94 -4.73
N VAL A 86 -13.15 -8.49 -5.94
CA VAL A 86 -12.05 -9.26 -6.56
C VAL A 86 -11.84 -8.85 -8.03
N PRO A 87 -10.60 -8.84 -8.55
CA PRO A 87 -10.37 -8.76 -9.99
C PRO A 87 -10.59 -10.12 -10.69
N ILE A 88 -11.59 -10.20 -11.57
CA ILE A 88 -11.98 -11.41 -12.31
C ILE A 88 -11.46 -11.35 -13.74
N ASP A 89 -10.64 -12.34 -14.12
CA ASP A 89 -10.10 -12.53 -15.47
C ASP A 89 -11.12 -13.28 -16.36
N HIS A 90 -11.81 -12.55 -17.24
CA HIS A 90 -12.71 -13.08 -18.27
C HIS A 90 -11.96 -13.67 -19.47
N GLY A 91 -10.63 -13.58 -19.43
CA GLY A 91 -9.71 -14.19 -20.36
C GLY A 91 -8.91 -13.18 -21.16
N ALA A 92 -7.79 -13.67 -21.66
CA ALA A 92 -6.93 -12.97 -22.60
C ALA A 92 -6.45 -13.91 -23.71
N SER A 93 -6.08 -13.34 -24.84
CA SER A 93 -5.53 -14.09 -25.96
C SER A 93 -4.62 -13.22 -26.81
N LEU A 94 -3.68 -13.89 -27.47
CA LEU A 94 -2.83 -13.34 -28.51
C LEU A 94 -3.06 -14.13 -29.80
N GLU A 95 -3.28 -13.45 -30.90
CA GLU A 95 -3.39 -14.02 -32.23
C GLU A 95 -2.16 -13.60 -33.05
N ILE A 96 -1.47 -14.56 -33.65
CA ILE A 96 -0.39 -14.30 -34.59
C ILE A 96 -1.02 -13.99 -35.95
N VAL A 97 -0.87 -12.74 -36.44
CA VAL A 97 -1.68 -12.22 -37.55
C VAL A 97 -1.48 -13.00 -38.85
N ASP A 98 -0.25 -13.43 -39.14
CA ASP A 98 0.07 -14.16 -40.38
C ASP A 98 -0.27 -15.66 -40.35
N GLU A 99 -0.41 -16.24 -39.16
CA GLU A 99 -0.77 -17.66 -38.95
C GLU A 99 -2.27 -17.84 -38.66
N GLY A 100 -2.94 -16.81 -38.12
CA GLY A 100 -4.28 -16.91 -37.53
C GLY A 100 -4.31 -17.77 -36.25
N ARG A 101 -3.14 -18.17 -35.73
CA ARG A 101 -3.05 -19.01 -34.52
C ARG A 101 -3.33 -18.16 -33.29
N LYS A 102 -4.36 -18.58 -32.54
CA LYS A 102 -4.74 -17.97 -31.25
C LYS A 102 -4.12 -18.73 -30.09
N ILE A 103 -3.39 -18.01 -29.24
CA ILE A 103 -2.71 -18.46 -28.03
C ILE A 103 -3.46 -17.87 -26.82
N ARG A 104 -3.66 -18.68 -25.79
CA ARG A 104 -4.26 -18.23 -24.52
C ARG A 104 -3.24 -17.42 -23.74
N LEU A 105 -3.68 -16.28 -23.22
CA LEU A 105 -2.94 -15.51 -22.22
C LEU A 105 -3.74 -15.46 -20.92
N TYR A 106 -3.06 -15.10 -19.84
CA TYR A 106 -3.68 -14.84 -18.54
C TYR A 106 -3.27 -13.47 -18.02
N GLY A 107 -4.22 -12.70 -17.49
CA GLY A 107 -3.91 -11.39 -16.91
C GLY A 107 -3.13 -11.53 -15.61
N LEU A 108 -2.11 -10.69 -15.40
CA LEU A 108 -1.46 -10.57 -14.09
C LEU A 108 -2.30 -9.71 -13.13
N TRP A 109 -1.97 -9.81 -11.83
CA TRP A 109 -2.58 -9.00 -10.78
C TRP A 109 -2.53 -7.49 -11.12
N PRO A 110 -3.62 -6.75 -10.86
CA PRO A 110 -3.70 -5.32 -11.18
C PRO A 110 -2.55 -4.49 -10.59
N ASN A 111 -2.16 -3.45 -11.32
CA ASN A 111 -1.34 -2.37 -10.77
C ASN A 111 -2.26 -1.48 -9.95
N LEU A 112 -2.23 -1.60 -8.62
CA LEU A 112 -3.25 -1.05 -7.72
C LEU A 112 -4.66 -1.45 -8.17
N VAL A 113 -5.38 -0.55 -8.84
CA VAL A 113 -6.71 -0.81 -9.43
C VAL A 113 -6.64 -1.18 -10.92
N ARG A 114 -5.61 -0.75 -11.66
CA ARG A 114 -5.53 -0.86 -13.11
C ARG A 114 -5.34 -2.32 -13.53
N THR A 115 -6.41 -2.89 -14.07
CA THR A 115 -6.44 -4.28 -14.58
C THR A 115 -5.73 -4.38 -15.93
N PRO A 116 -5.20 -5.56 -16.34
CA PRO A 116 -4.57 -5.81 -17.65
C PRO A 116 -5.62 -5.94 -18.76
N THR A 117 -6.60 -5.05 -18.73
CA THR A 117 -7.71 -4.97 -19.66
C THR A 117 -7.35 -4.10 -20.84
N LEU A 118 -7.73 -4.57 -22.03
CA LEU A 118 -7.48 -3.90 -23.30
C LEU A 118 -8.80 -3.32 -23.88
N PRO A 119 -8.71 -2.36 -24.83
CA PRO A 119 -9.85 -1.92 -25.62
C PRO A 119 -10.60 -3.09 -26.27
N VAL A 120 -11.89 -2.88 -26.57
CA VAL A 120 -12.78 -3.94 -27.08
C VAL A 120 -12.29 -4.48 -28.43
N GLU A 121 -11.77 -3.59 -29.27
CA GLU A 121 -11.11 -3.88 -30.54
C GLU A 121 -9.77 -4.62 -30.39
N GLY A 122 -9.24 -4.70 -29.16
CA GLY A 122 -7.92 -5.24 -28.87
C GLY A 122 -6.78 -4.25 -29.14
N ILE A 123 -5.56 -4.75 -29.07
CA ILE A 123 -4.37 -4.00 -29.50
C ILE A 123 -3.59 -4.81 -30.52
N GLU A 124 -2.96 -4.11 -31.47
CA GLU A 124 -2.04 -4.71 -32.44
C GLU A 124 -0.64 -4.16 -32.23
N GLY A 125 0.37 -4.98 -32.47
CA GLY A 125 1.74 -4.56 -32.38
C GLY A 125 2.71 -5.64 -32.80
N LYS A 126 3.92 -5.23 -33.16
CA LYS A 126 5.01 -6.16 -33.45
C LYS A 126 5.56 -6.71 -32.12
N LEU A 127 5.81 -8.01 -32.10
CA LEU A 127 6.37 -8.73 -30.97
C LEU A 127 7.90 -8.63 -30.98
N ILE A 128 8.50 -8.36 -29.81
CA ILE A 128 9.95 -8.44 -29.59
C ILE A 128 10.26 -9.30 -28.37
N TYR A 129 11.41 -9.97 -28.35
CA TYR A 129 11.90 -10.65 -27.14
C TYR A 129 12.78 -9.69 -26.35
N GLY A 130 12.44 -9.45 -25.08
CA GLY A 130 13.12 -8.54 -24.16
C GLY A 130 14.09 -9.22 -23.19
N GLY A 131 14.31 -10.54 -23.28
CA GLY A 131 15.26 -11.25 -22.41
C GLY A 131 14.94 -11.08 -20.92
N SER A 132 15.96 -10.70 -20.14
CA SER A 132 15.83 -10.43 -18.70
C SER A 132 15.31 -9.02 -18.39
N GLY A 133 15.09 -8.20 -19.42
CA GLY A 133 14.63 -6.81 -19.28
C GLY A 133 15.71 -5.82 -18.86
N GLU A 134 16.99 -6.22 -18.91
CA GLU A 134 18.07 -5.26 -18.73
C GLU A 134 18.09 -4.27 -19.91
N PHE A 135 18.62 -3.06 -19.71
CA PHE A 135 18.69 -2.07 -20.78
C PHE A 135 19.41 -2.61 -22.03
N ARG A 136 20.47 -3.41 -21.84
CA ARG A 136 21.22 -4.03 -22.94
C ARG A 136 20.39 -5.00 -23.78
N ASP A 137 19.36 -5.63 -23.21
CA ASP A 137 18.54 -6.61 -23.93
C ASP A 137 17.67 -5.94 -24.99
N PHE A 138 17.44 -4.64 -24.85
CA PHE A 138 16.71 -3.83 -25.82
C PHE A 138 17.62 -3.28 -26.92
N ASN A 139 18.95 -3.37 -26.80
CA ASN A 139 19.87 -2.79 -27.78
C ASN A 139 19.59 -3.30 -29.21
N GLY A 140 19.53 -2.37 -30.16
CA GLY A 140 19.18 -2.63 -31.56
C GLY A 140 17.69 -2.86 -31.82
N LYS A 141 16.84 -2.89 -30.78
CA LYS A 141 15.40 -3.11 -30.89
C LYS A 141 14.63 -1.80 -30.76
N ASP A 142 13.54 -1.72 -31.51
CA ASP A 142 12.52 -0.69 -31.34
C ASP A 142 11.53 -1.19 -30.29
N VAL A 143 11.29 -0.44 -29.21
CA VAL A 143 10.45 -0.86 -28.07
C VAL A 143 9.13 -0.09 -28.03
N GLU A 144 9.12 1.15 -28.50
CA GLU A 144 7.95 2.02 -28.45
C GLU A 144 6.80 1.44 -29.28
N GLY A 145 5.62 1.32 -28.65
CA GLY A 145 4.44 0.73 -29.25
C GLY A 145 4.51 -0.78 -29.49
N ARG A 146 5.59 -1.46 -29.10
CA ARG A 146 5.78 -2.91 -29.30
C ARG A 146 5.18 -3.73 -28.15
N ILE A 147 4.94 -5.00 -28.43
CA ILE A 147 4.56 -6.00 -27.43
C ILE A 147 5.83 -6.77 -27.05
N VAL A 148 6.16 -6.82 -25.77
CA VAL A 148 7.44 -7.36 -25.30
C VAL A 148 7.22 -8.69 -24.59
N LEU A 149 7.80 -9.75 -25.16
CA LEU A 149 7.89 -11.07 -24.53
C LEU A 149 9.13 -11.10 -23.62
N MET A 150 8.99 -11.43 -22.35
CA MET A 150 10.07 -11.36 -21.34
C MET A 150 10.11 -12.59 -20.45
N ASP A 151 11.28 -12.91 -19.91
CA ASP A 151 11.40 -13.95 -18.89
C ASP A 151 10.74 -13.48 -17.57
N PHE A 152 10.10 -14.39 -16.84
CA PHE A 152 9.39 -14.01 -15.60
C PHE A 152 10.34 -13.69 -14.44
N ASN A 153 11.44 -14.42 -14.26
CA ASN A 153 12.35 -14.23 -13.12
C ASN A 153 13.33 -13.07 -13.36
N THR A 154 12.80 -11.85 -13.37
CA THR A 154 13.45 -10.62 -13.81
C THR A 154 13.16 -9.42 -12.88
N GLU A 155 12.66 -9.69 -11.67
CA GLU A 155 12.30 -8.67 -10.68
C GLU A 155 11.37 -7.61 -11.29
N ASP A 156 11.67 -6.32 -11.15
CA ASP A 156 10.90 -5.20 -11.70
C ASP A 156 11.42 -4.70 -13.06
N ASN A 157 12.34 -5.42 -13.72
CA ASN A 157 12.95 -4.99 -15.00
C ASN A 157 11.94 -4.75 -16.13
N TRP A 158 10.73 -5.30 -16.04
CA TRP A 158 9.65 -4.99 -16.98
C TRP A 158 9.28 -3.50 -17.02
N LEU A 159 9.58 -2.75 -15.93
CA LEU A 159 9.46 -1.30 -15.90
C LEU A 159 10.36 -0.61 -16.93
N ASN A 160 11.49 -1.22 -17.31
CA ASN A 160 12.35 -0.69 -18.37
C ASN A 160 11.64 -0.75 -19.72
N ALA A 161 10.95 -1.86 -20.03
CA ALA A 161 10.13 -1.97 -21.22
C ALA A 161 9.00 -0.94 -21.22
N ALA A 162 8.29 -0.78 -20.09
CA ALA A 162 7.25 0.22 -19.92
C ALA A 162 7.77 1.66 -20.10
N MET A 163 8.93 1.98 -19.51
CA MET A 163 9.59 3.28 -19.63
C MET A 163 9.98 3.61 -21.07
N PHE A 164 10.32 2.58 -21.87
CA PHE A 164 10.62 2.70 -23.29
C PHE A 164 9.38 2.65 -24.20
N GLY A 165 8.17 2.73 -23.62
CA GLY A 165 6.93 2.83 -24.37
C GLY A 165 6.34 1.50 -24.86
N ALA A 166 6.71 0.37 -24.25
CA ALA A 166 6.09 -0.92 -24.55
C ALA A 166 4.56 -0.86 -24.36
N ARG A 167 3.82 -1.36 -25.36
CA ARG A 167 2.36 -1.38 -25.36
C ARG A 167 1.78 -2.46 -24.43
N ALA A 168 2.50 -3.57 -24.27
CA ALA A 168 2.18 -4.65 -23.34
C ALA A 168 3.42 -5.48 -23.02
N VAL A 169 3.43 -6.14 -21.87
CA VAL A 169 4.47 -7.10 -21.48
C VAL A 169 3.83 -8.49 -21.29
N ILE A 170 4.46 -9.51 -21.87
CA ILE A 170 4.04 -10.92 -21.75
C ILE A 170 5.19 -11.68 -21.09
N PHE A 171 4.94 -12.25 -19.92
CA PHE A 171 5.91 -13.04 -19.18
C PHE A 171 5.82 -14.53 -19.52
N ILE A 172 6.96 -15.11 -19.85
CA ILE A 172 7.13 -16.53 -20.09
C ILE A 172 7.14 -17.28 -18.77
N GLU A 173 6.29 -18.30 -18.65
CA GLU A 173 6.33 -19.27 -17.56
C GLU A 173 7.75 -19.84 -17.33
N PRO A 174 8.34 -19.65 -16.14
CA PRO A 174 9.66 -20.18 -15.80
C PRO A 174 9.55 -21.63 -15.30
N ASP A 175 10.68 -22.34 -15.24
CA ASP A 175 10.73 -23.69 -14.64
C ASP A 175 10.57 -23.70 -13.11
N SER A 176 10.95 -22.60 -12.48
CA SER A 176 10.83 -22.37 -11.04
C SER A 176 10.74 -20.88 -10.78
N THR A 177 10.05 -20.46 -9.72
CA THR A 177 9.99 -19.06 -9.32
C THR A 177 9.82 -18.94 -7.80
N MET A 178 9.80 -17.71 -7.29
CA MET A 178 9.56 -17.40 -5.90
C MET A 178 8.59 -16.22 -5.74
N TYR A 179 7.91 -16.14 -4.59
CA TYR A 179 6.89 -15.13 -4.33
C TYR A 179 7.38 -13.69 -4.51
N THR A 180 8.68 -13.41 -4.30
CA THR A 180 9.24 -12.06 -4.51
C THR A 180 9.28 -11.68 -5.98
N GLN A 181 9.57 -12.62 -6.88
CA GLN A 181 9.50 -12.41 -8.33
C GLN A 181 8.07 -12.12 -8.77
N ALA A 182 7.10 -12.84 -8.18
CA ALA A 182 5.68 -12.60 -8.39
C ALA A 182 5.24 -11.23 -7.85
N GLU A 183 5.68 -10.87 -6.64
CA GLU A 183 5.42 -9.57 -6.03
C GLU A 183 5.91 -8.43 -6.94
N ASP A 184 7.08 -8.55 -7.56
CA ASP A 184 7.64 -7.52 -8.43
C ASP A 184 6.92 -7.32 -9.76
N LYS A 185 5.98 -8.21 -10.12
CA LYS A 185 5.20 -8.05 -11.35
C LYS A 185 3.98 -7.16 -11.22
N PHE A 186 3.65 -6.65 -10.02
CA PHE A 186 2.57 -5.69 -9.83
C PHE A 186 2.94 -4.55 -8.88
N LEU A 187 2.26 -3.42 -9.01
CA LEU A 187 2.60 -2.18 -8.31
C LEU A 187 1.49 -1.76 -7.33
N SER A 188 1.87 -0.97 -6.33
CA SER A 188 0.94 -0.19 -5.51
C SER A 188 0.55 1.14 -6.17
N VAL A 189 0.97 1.36 -7.41
CA VAL A 189 0.69 2.55 -8.23
C VAL A 189 -0.15 2.10 -9.42
N PRO A 190 -1.18 2.85 -9.86
CA PRO A 190 -2.10 2.43 -10.91
C PRO A 190 -1.54 2.60 -12.34
N LEU A 191 -0.31 2.14 -12.57
CA LEU A 191 0.39 2.24 -13.85
C LEU A 191 -0.35 1.48 -14.96
N SER A 192 -0.43 2.08 -16.15
CA SER A 192 -1.28 1.63 -17.27
C SER A 192 -0.79 0.40 -18.02
N THR A 193 0.52 0.08 -17.99
CA THR A 193 1.10 -0.99 -18.80
C THR A 193 0.49 -2.37 -18.50
N PRO A 194 -0.24 -2.97 -19.46
CA PRO A 194 -0.87 -4.28 -19.27
C PRO A 194 0.17 -5.39 -19.29
N ARG A 195 -0.03 -6.39 -18.43
CA ARG A 195 0.91 -7.49 -18.18
C ARG A 195 0.19 -8.83 -18.25
N PHE A 196 0.79 -9.79 -18.95
CA PHE A 196 0.21 -11.09 -19.21
C PHE A 196 1.17 -12.23 -18.92
N TRP A 197 0.64 -13.43 -18.70
CA TRP A 197 1.36 -14.68 -18.58
C TRP A 197 1.07 -15.56 -19.79
N ILE A 198 2.11 -16.23 -20.31
CA ILE A 198 2.02 -17.22 -21.39
C ILE A 198 2.67 -18.53 -20.94
N SER A 199 2.09 -19.65 -21.38
CA SER A 199 2.65 -20.98 -21.12
C SER A 199 4.05 -21.12 -21.71
N LYS A 200 4.91 -21.92 -21.07
CA LYS A 200 6.27 -22.16 -21.56
C LYS A 200 6.26 -22.78 -22.97
N GLU A 201 5.27 -23.64 -23.26
CA GLU A 201 5.13 -24.28 -24.56
C GLU A 201 4.78 -23.30 -25.67
N ASP A 202 3.77 -22.44 -25.46
CA ASP A 202 3.37 -21.44 -26.44
C ASP A 202 4.45 -20.36 -26.62
N ALA A 203 5.14 -19.98 -25.54
CA ALA A 203 6.27 -19.06 -25.62
C ALA A 203 7.40 -19.60 -26.50
N ARG A 204 7.73 -20.91 -26.41
CA ARG A 204 8.74 -21.54 -27.30
C ARG A 204 8.33 -21.44 -28.77
N HIS A 205 7.04 -21.50 -29.10
CA HIS A 205 6.56 -21.29 -30.47
C HIS A 205 6.84 -19.86 -30.93
N LEU A 206 6.49 -18.86 -30.13
CA LEU A 206 6.75 -17.45 -30.43
C LEU A 206 8.25 -17.16 -30.57
N LEU A 207 9.08 -17.66 -29.66
CA LEU A 207 10.53 -17.46 -29.68
C LEU A 207 11.18 -17.99 -30.98
N ARG A 208 10.76 -19.16 -31.47
CA ARG A 208 11.23 -19.70 -32.75
C ARG A 208 10.83 -18.84 -33.95
N ARG A 209 9.70 -18.13 -33.86
CA ARG A 209 9.19 -17.29 -34.96
C ARG A 209 9.86 -15.92 -35.03
N LEU A 210 10.38 -15.42 -33.90
CA LEU A 210 11.04 -14.12 -33.78
C LEU A 210 12.36 -14.00 -34.56
N GLU A 211 12.81 -15.04 -35.28
CA GLU A 211 13.80 -14.92 -36.36
C GLU A 211 13.33 -13.98 -37.49
N ARG A 212 12.01 -13.77 -37.61
CA ARG A 212 11.36 -12.81 -38.50
C ARG A 212 10.51 -11.85 -37.69
N GLU A 213 10.08 -10.77 -38.34
CA GLU A 213 9.11 -9.86 -37.73
C GLU A 213 7.77 -10.57 -37.55
N VAL A 214 7.22 -10.53 -36.32
CA VAL A 214 5.94 -11.14 -35.97
C VAL A 214 4.99 -10.04 -35.51
N GLU A 215 3.85 -9.94 -36.18
CA GLU A 215 2.77 -9.05 -35.78
C GLU A 215 1.69 -9.85 -35.04
N VAL A 216 1.21 -9.29 -33.94
CA VAL A 216 0.23 -9.95 -33.07
C VAL A 216 -0.93 -9.02 -32.74
N ARG A 217 -2.12 -9.60 -32.61
CA ARG A 217 -3.32 -8.95 -32.08
C ARG A 217 -3.64 -9.53 -30.72
N MET A 218 -3.88 -8.69 -29.72
CA MET A 218 -4.18 -9.09 -28.36
C MET A 218 -5.57 -8.62 -27.93
N TRP A 219 -6.23 -9.45 -27.13
CA TRP A 219 -7.49 -9.13 -26.47
C TRP A 219 -7.42 -9.58 -25.01
N SER A 220 -8.02 -8.82 -24.10
CA SER A 220 -8.07 -9.17 -22.67
C SER A 220 -9.19 -8.44 -21.96
N ARG A 221 -9.90 -9.13 -21.06
CA ARG A 221 -10.81 -8.49 -20.13
C ARG A 221 -10.67 -8.99 -18.70
N MET A 222 -10.39 -8.06 -17.79
CA MET A 222 -10.43 -8.24 -16.35
C MET A 222 -11.14 -7.07 -15.67
N THR A 223 -12.14 -7.38 -14.85
CA THR A 223 -12.99 -6.39 -14.16
C THR A 223 -12.98 -6.63 -12.66
N TRP A 224 -13.13 -5.55 -11.89
CA TRP A 224 -13.41 -5.68 -10.46
C TRP A 224 -14.88 -6.03 -10.28
N GLU A 225 -15.15 -7.06 -9.49
CA GLU A 225 -16.48 -7.61 -9.25
C GLU A 225 -16.69 -7.94 -7.78
N ARG A 226 -17.94 -7.83 -7.31
CA ARG A 226 -18.35 -8.39 -6.03
C ARG A 226 -18.80 -9.81 -6.25
N VAL A 227 -18.13 -10.74 -5.60
CA VAL A 227 -18.39 -12.18 -5.71
C VAL A 227 -18.73 -12.75 -4.33
N PRO A 228 -19.60 -13.77 -4.26
CA PRO A 228 -19.92 -14.43 -3.00
C PRO A 228 -18.73 -15.29 -2.52
N ALA A 229 -18.58 -15.37 -1.21
CA ALA A 229 -17.60 -16.17 -0.51
C ALA A 229 -18.23 -16.82 0.72
N TYR A 230 -17.72 -17.97 1.15
CA TYR A 230 -18.38 -18.81 2.15
C TYR A 230 -17.44 -19.23 3.28
N ASN A 231 -17.72 -18.81 4.51
CA ASN A 231 -17.14 -19.48 5.67
C ASN A 231 -17.90 -20.78 5.93
N ILE A 232 -17.21 -21.83 6.35
CA ILE A 232 -17.80 -23.16 6.59
C ILE A 232 -17.54 -23.56 8.03
N LEU A 233 -18.60 -23.87 8.77
CA LEU A 233 -18.56 -24.11 10.20
C LEU A 233 -19.01 -25.53 10.51
N GLY A 234 -18.43 -26.16 11.53
CA GLY A 234 -18.85 -27.47 12.04
C GLY A 234 -18.43 -27.68 13.50
N TRP A 235 -19.28 -28.33 14.27
CA TRP A 235 -19.14 -28.41 15.74
C TRP A 235 -18.82 -29.81 16.23
N ILE A 236 -18.00 -29.89 17.29
CA ILE A 236 -17.84 -31.07 18.14
C ILE A 236 -18.12 -30.64 19.59
N PRO A 237 -19.25 -31.08 20.18
CA PRO A 237 -19.58 -30.75 21.57
C PRO A 237 -18.52 -31.27 22.55
N GLY A 238 -18.19 -30.45 23.55
CA GLY A 238 -17.30 -30.85 24.64
C GLY A 238 -17.92 -31.92 25.54
N THR A 239 -17.09 -32.83 26.05
CA THR A 239 -17.54 -33.93 26.91
C THR A 239 -17.76 -33.52 28.37
N ASP A 240 -17.13 -32.43 28.83
CA ASP A 240 -17.22 -31.97 30.22
C ASP A 240 -18.44 -31.06 30.43
N PRO A 241 -19.27 -31.28 31.47
CA PRO A 241 -20.49 -30.48 31.70
C PRO A 241 -20.26 -28.98 31.90
N VAL A 242 -19.08 -28.59 32.39
CA VAL A 242 -18.72 -27.20 32.69
C VAL A 242 -17.90 -26.62 31.53
N LEU A 243 -16.83 -27.29 31.13
CA LEU A 243 -15.89 -26.78 30.12
C LEU A 243 -16.49 -26.76 28.71
N ARG A 244 -17.55 -27.52 28.42
CA ARG A 244 -18.21 -27.49 27.09
C ARG A 244 -18.74 -26.10 26.68
N ASN A 245 -18.95 -25.17 27.61
CA ASN A 245 -19.37 -23.80 27.28
C ASN A 245 -18.19 -22.91 26.85
N ASP A 246 -16.96 -23.35 27.08
CA ASP A 246 -15.75 -22.73 26.55
C ASP A 246 -15.51 -23.26 25.13
N VAL A 247 -15.77 -22.41 24.13
CA VAL A 247 -15.58 -22.76 22.72
C VAL A 247 -14.15 -22.44 22.31
N ILE A 248 -13.49 -23.43 21.69
CA ILE A 248 -12.22 -23.25 21.00
C ILE A 248 -12.50 -23.31 19.50
N VAL A 249 -12.17 -22.23 18.79
CA VAL A 249 -12.22 -22.21 17.32
C VAL A 249 -10.90 -22.76 16.81
N VAL A 250 -10.95 -23.78 15.95
CA VAL A 250 -9.79 -24.26 15.18
C VAL A 250 -10.05 -23.89 13.73
N GLU A 251 -9.17 -23.09 13.16
CA GLU A 251 -9.40 -22.40 11.91
C GLU A 251 -8.27 -22.63 10.90
N ALA A 252 -8.64 -22.74 9.63
CA ALA A 252 -7.73 -22.68 8.49
C ALA A 252 -8.44 -22.17 7.24
N TYR A 253 -7.73 -21.46 6.36
CA TYR A 253 -8.28 -20.99 5.10
C TYR A 253 -8.20 -22.05 3.99
N TYR A 254 -9.16 -22.01 3.05
CA TYR A 254 -9.21 -22.94 1.91
C TYR A 254 -9.03 -22.28 0.54
N ASP A 255 -9.00 -20.94 0.46
CA ASP A 255 -8.64 -20.21 -0.76
C ASP A 255 -7.12 -20.28 -1.04
N ALA A 256 -6.74 -19.82 -2.23
CA ALA A 256 -5.33 -19.67 -2.63
C ALA A 256 -5.12 -18.36 -3.37
N MET A 257 -3.86 -17.95 -3.53
CA MET A 257 -3.51 -16.73 -4.26
C MET A 257 -2.40 -16.96 -5.28
N SER A 258 -2.42 -16.16 -6.34
CA SER A 258 -1.37 -16.12 -7.34
C SER A 258 -1.31 -14.72 -7.95
N VAL A 259 -0.12 -14.30 -8.37
CA VAL A 259 0.05 -13.13 -9.23
C VAL A 259 -0.67 -13.28 -10.58
N VAL A 260 -1.02 -14.50 -10.99
CA VAL A 260 -1.91 -14.78 -12.12
C VAL A 260 -3.22 -15.31 -11.54
N PRO A 261 -4.25 -14.47 -11.29
CA PRO A 261 -5.45 -14.86 -10.56
C PRO A 261 -6.17 -16.09 -11.13
N ALA A 262 -6.14 -16.27 -12.46
CA ALA A 262 -6.75 -17.41 -13.14
C ALA A 262 -5.97 -18.74 -13.01
N LEU A 263 -4.73 -18.69 -12.47
CA LEU A 263 -3.84 -19.83 -12.26
C LEU A 263 -3.29 -19.79 -10.82
N ALA A 264 -4.05 -20.35 -9.88
CA ALA A 264 -3.70 -20.41 -8.46
C ALA A 264 -4.03 -21.80 -7.87
N PRO A 265 -3.25 -22.85 -8.19
CA PRO A 265 -3.50 -24.19 -7.66
C PRO A 265 -3.34 -24.22 -6.12
N GLY A 266 -2.25 -23.65 -5.61
CA GLY A 266 -2.05 -23.36 -4.20
C GLY A 266 -1.78 -24.57 -3.31
N ALA A 267 -0.99 -25.53 -3.76
CA ALA A 267 -0.79 -26.80 -3.05
C ALA A 267 -0.18 -26.64 -1.65
N GLU A 268 0.88 -25.83 -1.48
CA GLU A 268 1.42 -25.49 -0.16
C GLU A 268 0.36 -24.80 0.70
N MET A 269 -0.38 -23.84 0.14
CA MET A 269 -1.45 -23.11 0.83
C MET A 269 -2.61 -24.01 1.28
N ALA A 270 -2.83 -25.17 0.64
CA ALA A 270 -3.83 -26.15 1.08
C ALA A 270 -3.43 -26.94 2.34
N SER A 271 -2.18 -26.83 2.82
CA SER A 271 -1.68 -27.63 3.93
C SER A 271 -2.46 -27.40 5.23
N GLY A 272 -2.81 -26.14 5.52
CA GLY A 272 -3.59 -25.77 6.71
C GLY A 272 -4.98 -26.40 6.72
N ILE A 273 -5.75 -26.26 5.64
CA ILE A 273 -7.08 -26.86 5.52
C ILE A 273 -7.04 -28.39 5.46
N ALA A 274 -6.01 -28.98 4.88
CA ALA A 274 -5.81 -30.43 4.92
C ALA A 274 -5.62 -30.93 6.36
N ALA A 275 -4.78 -30.25 7.14
CA ALA A 275 -4.59 -30.55 8.55
C ALA A 275 -5.88 -30.31 9.36
N LEU A 276 -6.63 -29.23 9.08
CA LEU A 276 -7.91 -28.93 9.75
C LEU A 276 -8.92 -30.08 9.57
N LEU A 277 -9.08 -30.57 8.33
CA LEU A 277 -10.00 -31.66 8.00
C LEU A 277 -9.60 -32.97 8.69
N GLU A 278 -8.30 -33.25 8.76
CA GLU A 278 -7.79 -34.45 9.41
C GLU A 278 -7.90 -34.36 10.95
N LEU A 279 -7.67 -33.18 11.53
CA LEU A 279 -7.91 -32.90 12.95
C LEU A 279 -9.39 -33.01 13.29
N ALA A 280 -10.30 -32.49 12.45
CA ALA A 280 -11.74 -32.63 12.65
C ALA A 280 -12.17 -34.10 12.69
N ARG A 281 -11.61 -34.93 11.79
CA ARG A 281 -11.85 -36.38 11.79
C ARG A 281 -11.36 -37.03 13.08
N PHE A 282 -10.15 -36.68 13.52
CA PHE A 282 -9.57 -37.17 14.78
C PHE A 282 -10.42 -36.78 15.99
N PHE A 283 -10.77 -35.51 16.17
CA PHE A 283 -11.55 -35.04 17.31
C PHE A 283 -12.99 -35.53 17.33
N ARG A 284 -13.55 -35.98 16.20
CA ARG A 284 -14.86 -36.61 16.16
C ARG A 284 -14.84 -38.01 16.80
N ASP A 285 -13.72 -38.74 16.73
CA ASP A 285 -13.52 -39.98 17.50
C ASP A 285 -13.03 -39.72 18.92
N HIS A 286 -12.32 -38.61 19.13
CA HIS A 286 -11.69 -38.24 20.39
C HIS A 286 -12.18 -36.87 20.89
N PRO A 287 -13.48 -36.68 21.17
CA PRO A 287 -14.02 -35.37 21.57
C PRO A 287 -13.34 -34.87 22.86
N PRO A 288 -12.93 -33.58 22.91
CA PRO A 288 -12.24 -33.05 24.08
C PRO A 288 -13.23 -32.55 25.15
N ALA A 289 -12.71 -32.15 26.31
CA ALA A 289 -13.55 -31.58 27.38
C ALA A 289 -14.32 -30.32 26.95
N ARG A 290 -13.70 -29.48 26.11
CA ARG A 290 -14.26 -28.22 25.57
C ARG A 290 -14.93 -28.40 24.22
N THR A 291 -15.86 -27.51 23.89
CA THR A 291 -16.50 -27.54 22.57
C THR A 291 -15.55 -27.02 21.51
N LEU A 292 -15.41 -27.75 20.40
CA LEU A 292 -14.65 -27.29 19.24
C LEU A 292 -15.59 -26.76 18.16
N LEU A 293 -15.25 -25.59 17.63
CA LEU A 293 -15.77 -25.09 16.37
C LEU A 293 -14.66 -25.21 15.33
N PHE A 294 -14.83 -26.10 14.36
CA PHE A 294 -14.00 -26.13 13.17
C PHE A 294 -14.53 -25.10 12.19
N LEU A 295 -13.66 -24.16 11.83
CA LEU A 295 -13.96 -23.04 10.94
C LEU A 295 -13.03 -23.11 9.74
N ALA A 296 -13.57 -23.36 8.55
CA ALA A 296 -12.83 -23.23 7.31
C ALA A 296 -13.19 -21.89 6.67
N THR A 297 -12.23 -20.97 6.61
CA THR A 297 -12.44 -19.62 6.07
C THR A 297 -11.96 -19.48 4.63
N THR A 298 -12.32 -18.37 4.03
CA THR A 298 -11.90 -17.98 2.69
C THR A 298 -11.56 -16.49 2.65
N ALA A 299 -11.02 -16.03 1.53
CA ALA A 299 -10.61 -14.64 1.37
C ALA A 299 -9.51 -14.25 2.37
N HIS A 300 -8.69 -15.23 2.78
CA HIS A 300 -7.48 -15.01 3.58
C HIS A 300 -6.58 -13.99 2.89
N HIS A 301 -6.41 -14.15 1.58
CA HIS A 301 -5.52 -13.31 0.79
C HIS A 301 -6.09 -11.93 0.44
N PHE A 302 -7.36 -11.66 0.77
CA PHE A 302 -8.03 -10.37 0.64
C PHE A 302 -8.23 -9.75 2.02
N GLU A 303 -7.11 -9.45 2.69
CA GLU A 303 -7.08 -8.83 4.01
C GLU A 303 -7.83 -9.62 5.12
N LEU A 304 -7.81 -10.96 5.04
CA LEU A 304 -8.40 -11.87 6.03
C LEU A 304 -9.93 -11.73 6.15
N ARG A 305 -10.61 -11.42 5.04
CA ARG A 305 -12.04 -11.08 5.00
C ARG A 305 -12.98 -12.16 5.52
N GLY A 306 -12.66 -13.44 5.35
CA GLY A 306 -13.48 -14.52 5.90
C GLY A 306 -13.52 -14.47 7.42
N VAL A 307 -12.36 -14.30 8.06
CA VAL A 307 -12.32 -14.14 9.53
C VAL A 307 -12.92 -12.81 9.96
N ASP A 308 -12.73 -11.72 9.22
CA ASP A 308 -13.43 -10.46 9.50
C ASP A 308 -14.96 -10.67 9.53
N ASP A 309 -15.54 -11.25 8.48
CA ASP A 309 -16.99 -11.54 8.42
C ASP A 309 -17.45 -12.42 9.61
N PHE A 310 -16.72 -13.49 9.93
CA PHE A 310 -17.03 -14.35 11.07
C PHE A 310 -17.04 -13.56 12.39
N LEU A 311 -16.00 -12.74 12.65
CA LEU A 311 -15.91 -11.97 13.88
C LEU A 311 -16.98 -10.89 13.96
N GLN A 312 -17.34 -10.26 12.83
CA GLN A 312 -18.41 -9.28 12.75
C GLN A 312 -19.79 -9.87 13.08
N ARG A 313 -20.01 -11.14 12.76
CA ARG A 313 -21.27 -11.86 13.07
C ARG A 313 -21.31 -12.37 14.51
N HIS A 314 -20.17 -12.79 15.05
CA HIS A 314 -20.14 -13.67 16.22
C HIS A 314 -19.39 -13.15 17.46
N ASP A 315 -18.37 -12.29 17.33
CA ASP A 315 -17.43 -12.03 18.43
C ASP A 315 -16.91 -10.58 18.56
N ARG A 316 -17.80 -9.62 18.33
CA ARG A 316 -17.54 -8.20 18.65
C ARG A 316 -17.84 -7.90 20.12
N LYS A 317 -17.04 -7.02 20.73
CA LYS A 317 -17.08 -6.78 22.19
C LYS A 317 -17.33 -5.33 22.60
N GLU A 318 -17.53 -4.43 21.64
CA GLU A 318 -17.75 -3.00 21.89
C GLU A 318 -18.99 -2.49 21.14
N ASP A 319 -19.70 -1.52 21.72
CA ASP A 319 -20.73 -0.76 21.01
C ASP A 319 -20.08 0.15 19.93
N PRO A 320 -20.70 0.35 18.75
CA PRO A 320 -22.02 -0.16 18.33
C PRO A 320 -21.97 -1.58 17.72
N PHE A 321 -20.82 -2.23 17.66
CA PHE A 321 -20.65 -3.49 16.92
C PHE A 321 -21.41 -4.66 17.54
N ILE A 322 -21.52 -4.72 18.87
CA ILE A 322 -22.36 -5.73 19.54
C ILE A 322 -23.80 -5.72 19.00
N LYS A 323 -24.35 -4.53 18.73
CA LYS A 323 -25.72 -4.36 18.23
C LYS A 323 -25.89 -4.72 16.76
N ARG A 324 -24.78 -4.86 16.02
CA ARG A 324 -24.75 -5.24 14.60
C ARG A 324 -24.49 -6.73 14.40
N MET A 325 -24.03 -7.44 15.42
CA MET A 325 -23.84 -8.89 15.36
C MET A 325 -25.18 -9.57 15.08
N THR A 326 -25.16 -10.53 14.15
CA THR A 326 -26.34 -11.31 13.78
C THR A 326 -26.50 -12.57 14.63
N GLU A 327 -25.39 -13.10 15.18
CA GLU A 327 -25.38 -14.41 15.83
C GLU A 327 -24.34 -14.49 16.97
N SER A 328 -24.60 -13.78 18.07
CA SER A 328 -23.67 -13.63 19.20
C SER A 328 -23.42 -14.88 20.08
N PHE A 329 -23.73 -16.08 19.61
CA PHE A 329 -23.78 -17.34 20.40
C PHE A 329 -24.53 -17.18 21.74
N ASN A 330 -25.54 -16.32 21.78
CA ASN A 330 -26.32 -15.99 22.98
C ASN A 330 -25.49 -15.39 24.13
N ARG A 331 -24.36 -14.74 23.84
CA ARG A 331 -23.53 -14.04 24.83
C ARG A 331 -24.09 -12.66 25.19
N TYR A 332 -24.51 -11.89 24.19
CA TYR A 332 -25.00 -10.53 24.36
C TYR A 332 -26.49 -10.42 24.06
N ASP A 333 -27.13 -9.44 24.67
CA ASP A 333 -28.43 -8.93 24.24
C ASP A 333 -28.19 -7.91 23.13
N GLU A 334 -28.56 -8.26 21.91
CA GLU A 334 -28.29 -7.46 20.69
C GLU A 334 -29.03 -6.11 20.69
N LYS A 335 -30.12 -5.97 21.45
CA LYS A 335 -30.86 -4.70 21.56
C LYS A 335 -30.16 -3.73 22.50
N THR A 336 -29.64 -4.23 23.62
CA THR A 336 -29.08 -3.42 24.71
C THR A 336 -27.56 -3.34 24.68
N GLY A 337 -26.88 -4.23 23.96
CA GLY A 337 -25.41 -4.35 23.92
C GLY A 337 -24.80 -4.94 25.19
N LYS A 338 -25.60 -5.44 26.14
CA LYS A 338 -25.14 -5.96 27.44
C LYS A 338 -24.98 -7.47 27.42
N GLU A 339 -24.01 -7.99 28.18
CA GLU A 339 -23.86 -9.43 28.36
C GLU A 339 -25.08 -10.01 29.10
N LYS A 340 -25.57 -11.17 28.63
CA LYS A 340 -26.73 -11.85 29.23
C LYS A 340 -26.37 -12.44 30.59
N LYS A 341 -27.36 -12.56 31.48
CA LYS A 341 -27.17 -13.14 32.83
C LYS A 341 -26.73 -14.61 32.77
N GLU A 342 -27.22 -15.35 31.78
CA GLU A 342 -26.82 -16.71 31.46
C GLU A 342 -26.29 -16.71 30.02
N PRO A 343 -25.00 -16.37 29.83
CA PRO A 343 -24.43 -16.33 28.49
C PRO A 343 -24.37 -17.75 27.91
N GLY A 344 -24.64 -17.87 26.61
CA GLY A 344 -24.40 -19.11 25.87
C GLY A 344 -22.92 -19.45 25.74
N PRO A 345 -22.55 -20.40 24.85
CA PRO A 345 -21.16 -20.75 24.59
C PRO A 345 -20.32 -19.50 24.23
N VAL A 346 -19.13 -19.40 24.80
CA VAL A 346 -18.23 -18.24 24.60
C VAL A 346 -16.97 -18.71 23.91
N ILE A 347 -16.56 -18.01 22.85
CA ILE A 347 -15.25 -18.20 22.24
C ILE A 347 -14.17 -17.79 23.25
N LYS A 348 -13.45 -18.79 23.77
CA LYS A 348 -12.36 -18.60 24.73
C LYS A 348 -11.00 -18.56 24.08
N LEU A 349 -10.83 -19.25 22.97
CA LEU A 349 -9.59 -19.31 22.22
C LEU A 349 -9.88 -19.44 20.73
N PHE A 350 -9.18 -18.66 19.91
CA PHE A 350 -9.13 -18.80 18.47
C PHE A 350 -7.76 -19.36 18.06
N VAL A 351 -7.73 -20.49 17.36
CA VAL A 351 -6.51 -21.17 16.93
C VAL A 351 -6.46 -21.21 15.41
N GLY A 352 -5.57 -20.44 14.78
CA GLY A 352 -5.34 -20.49 13.33
C GLY A 352 -4.24 -21.49 12.96
N LEU A 353 -4.43 -22.21 11.85
CA LEU A 353 -3.47 -23.13 11.26
C LEU A 353 -2.96 -22.57 9.93
N ASP A 354 -1.73 -22.05 9.94
CA ASP A 354 -1.07 -21.56 8.73
C ASP A 354 0.17 -22.41 8.44
N LEU A 355 -0.06 -23.53 7.74
CA LEU A 355 0.94 -24.57 7.53
C LEU A 355 1.55 -24.53 6.13
N SER A 356 2.81 -24.93 6.04
CA SER A 356 3.55 -25.25 4.82
C SER A 356 4.39 -26.50 5.08
N THR A 357 5.12 -26.99 4.07
CA THR A 357 5.70 -28.34 4.13
C THR A 357 7.21 -28.42 3.96
N LYS A 358 7.96 -27.32 3.85
CA LYS A 358 9.43 -27.43 3.68
C LYS A 358 10.15 -27.89 4.94
N THR A 359 9.50 -27.81 6.10
CA THR A 359 9.95 -28.39 7.36
C THR A 359 8.76 -29.05 8.07
N ASP A 360 9.04 -29.84 9.11
CA ASP A 360 8.02 -30.40 9.99
C ASP A 360 7.94 -29.70 11.37
N GLY A 361 8.65 -28.58 11.53
CA GLY A 361 8.68 -27.79 12.75
C GLY A 361 7.54 -26.78 12.80
N LEU A 362 6.88 -26.67 13.95
CA LEU A 362 5.80 -25.73 14.20
C LEU A 362 6.23 -24.65 15.18
N GLY A 363 5.60 -23.48 15.10
CA GLY A 363 5.72 -22.41 16.07
C GLY A 363 4.35 -21.99 16.59
N VAL A 364 4.22 -21.81 17.91
CA VAL A 364 3.04 -21.19 18.53
C VAL A 364 3.29 -19.70 18.71
N TRP A 365 2.40 -18.87 18.18
CA TRP A 365 2.53 -17.41 18.17
C TRP A 365 1.18 -16.73 18.39
N ASN A 366 1.18 -15.48 18.83
CA ASN A 366 -0.04 -14.71 19.13
C ASN A 366 -0.12 -13.40 18.32
N SER A 367 0.67 -13.29 17.26
CA SER A 367 0.72 -12.20 16.28
C SER A 367 0.97 -10.77 16.78
N SER A 368 1.06 -10.57 18.10
CA SER A 368 1.15 -9.26 18.72
C SER A 368 2.58 -8.85 19.02
N GLN A 369 2.92 -7.64 18.60
CA GLN A 369 4.16 -6.97 19.01
C GLN A 369 4.03 -6.24 20.36
N SER A 370 2.81 -6.12 20.91
CA SER A 370 2.57 -5.43 22.19
C SER A 370 3.19 -6.19 23.36
N PHE A 371 4.06 -5.51 24.11
CA PHE A 371 4.65 -6.05 25.33
C PHE A 371 3.59 -6.47 26.35
N TYR A 372 2.47 -5.75 26.42
CA TYR A 372 1.36 -6.06 27.33
C TYR A 372 0.68 -7.38 26.97
N TYR A 373 0.41 -7.61 25.68
CA TYR A 373 -0.20 -8.86 25.21
C TYR A 373 0.76 -10.05 25.34
N LYS A 374 2.06 -9.86 25.09
CA LYS A 374 3.06 -10.92 25.31
C LYS A 374 3.01 -11.53 26.72
N ARG A 375 2.79 -10.72 27.76
CA ARG A 375 2.66 -11.23 29.15
C ARG A 375 1.43 -12.11 29.35
N TYR A 376 0.31 -11.78 28.71
CA TYR A 376 -0.92 -12.58 28.76
C TYR A 376 -0.76 -13.93 28.05
N PHE A 377 -0.04 -13.95 26.92
CA PHE A 377 0.13 -15.17 26.14
C PHE A 377 1.30 -16.05 26.60
N ALA A 378 2.24 -15.52 27.40
CA ALA A 378 3.39 -16.28 27.87
C ALA A 378 3.03 -17.62 28.57
N PRO A 379 1.99 -17.73 29.42
CA PRO A 379 1.58 -19.02 29.98
C PRO A 379 1.09 -20.01 28.93
N PHE A 380 0.38 -19.57 27.89
CA PHE A 380 -0.01 -20.45 26.78
C PHE A 380 1.22 -21.03 26.10
N GLY A 381 2.18 -20.17 25.72
CA GLY A 381 3.44 -20.61 25.12
C GLY A 381 4.16 -21.64 25.99
N LYS A 382 4.31 -21.37 27.29
CA LYS A 382 4.92 -22.33 28.23
C LYS A 382 4.16 -23.66 28.27
N LYS A 383 2.82 -23.62 28.35
CA LYS A 383 1.97 -24.81 28.47
C LYS A 383 2.04 -25.68 27.23
N PHE A 384 1.88 -25.10 26.04
CA PHE A 384 1.96 -25.84 24.77
C PHE A 384 3.34 -26.47 24.55
N ILE A 385 4.42 -25.79 24.94
CA ILE A 385 5.78 -26.33 24.86
C ILE A 385 5.99 -27.48 25.86
N GLU A 386 5.42 -27.37 27.06
CA GLU A 386 5.49 -28.44 28.06
C GLU A 386 4.76 -29.72 27.58
N ILE A 387 3.56 -29.56 27.03
CA ILE A 387 2.79 -30.65 26.40
C ILE A 387 3.59 -31.24 25.23
N SER A 388 4.08 -30.39 24.33
CA SER A 388 4.86 -30.84 23.17
C SER A 388 6.11 -31.64 23.56
N ARG A 389 6.82 -31.26 24.64
CA ARG A 389 7.97 -32.05 25.14
C ARG A 389 7.58 -33.47 25.53
N ARG A 390 6.43 -33.67 26.17
CA ARG A 390 5.91 -35.01 26.51
C ARG A 390 5.55 -35.79 25.26
N VAL A 391 4.79 -35.18 24.35
CA VAL A 391 4.37 -35.80 23.09
C VAL A 391 5.59 -36.19 22.23
N CYS A 392 6.56 -35.29 22.06
CA CYS A 392 7.75 -35.52 21.25
C CYS A 392 8.61 -36.67 21.81
N LYS A 393 8.72 -36.79 23.13
CA LYS A 393 9.44 -37.91 23.78
C LYS A 393 8.83 -39.26 23.39
N GLU A 394 7.51 -39.36 23.35
CA GLU A 394 6.82 -40.60 22.99
C GLU A 394 6.84 -40.87 21.47
N LEU A 395 6.72 -39.83 20.65
CA LEU A 395 6.77 -39.92 19.19
C LEU A 395 8.20 -40.02 18.62
N GLY A 396 9.23 -39.96 19.46
CA GLY A 396 10.62 -40.00 19.02
C GLY A 396 11.06 -38.77 18.21
N ARG A 397 10.45 -37.61 18.44
CA ARG A 397 10.78 -36.33 17.79
C ARG A 397 11.64 -35.46 18.71
N ASP A 398 12.44 -34.59 18.11
CA ASP A 398 13.23 -33.62 18.88
C ASP A 398 12.33 -32.49 19.43
N PRO A 399 12.15 -32.38 20.77
CA PRO A 399 11.31 -31.36 21.37
C PRO A 399 11.84 -29.93 21.18
N ALA A 400 13.12 -29.74 20.81
CA ALA A 400 13.68 -28.41 20.59
C ALA A 400 13.27 -27.80 19.24
N THR A 401 12.89 -28.62 18.27
CA THR A 401 12.61 -28.20 16.89
C THR A 401 11.17 -28.47 16.44
N ALA A 402 10.51 -29.48 17.02
CA ALA A 402 9.16 -29.88 16.61
C ALA A 402 8.07 -28.83 16.93
N LEU A 403 8.14 -28.16 18.10
CA LEU A 403 7.30 -27.00 18.43
C LEU A 403 8.14 -25.95 19.16
N VAL A 404 8.26 -24.76 18.57
CA VAL A 404 9.00 -23.63 19.14
C VAL A 404 8.07 -22.57 19.75
N ASN A 405 8.55 -21.89 20.78
CA ASN A 405 7.81 -20.81 21.43
C ASN A 405 8.01 -19.49 20.68
N GLY A 406 7.07 -19.13 19.80
CA GLY A 406 7.07 -17.84 19.10
C GLY A 406 6.57 -16.67 19.95
N ILE A 407 5.84 -16.94 21.04
CA ILE A 407 5.29 -15.93 21.96
C ILE A 407 6.39 -15.33 22.84
N SER A 408 7.29 -16.18 23.34
CA SER A 408 8.45 -15.78 24.15
C SER A 408 9.69 -16.59 23.72
N PRO A 409 10.30 -16.22 22.57
CA PRO A 409 11.47 -16.92 22.06
C PRO A 409 12.65 -16.88 23.04
N GLU A 410 13.35 -18.00 23.15
CA GLU A 410 14.56 -18.13 23.99
C GLU A 410 15.83 -17.69 23.23
N GLY A 411 16.93 -17.42 23.95
CA GLY A 411 18.25 -17.22 23.36
C GLY A 411 18.42 -15.92 22.55
N GLY A 412 17.65 -14.88 22.84
CA GLY A 412 17.72 -13.59 22.14
C GLY A 412 17.11 -13.58 20.74
N ARG A 413 16.40 -14.65 20.36
CA ARG A 413 15.68 -14.76 19.10
C ARG A 413 14.40 -13.93 19.11
N SER A 414 13.86 -13.66 17.93
CA SER A 414 12.55 -13.06 17.73
C SER A 414 11.70 -13.95 16.82
N TRP A 415 10.41 -13.62 16.64
CA TRP A 415 9.53 -14.38 15.74
C TRP A 415 10.07 -14.43 14.31
N GLU A 416 10.63 -13.31 13.87
CA GLU A 416 11.24 -13.11 12.56
C GLU A 416 12.47 -14.02 12.32
N THR A 417 13.04 -14.61 13.38
CA THR A 417 14.10 -15.62 13.26
C THR A 417 13.55 -16.96 12.75
N TYR A 418 12.30 -17.28 13.06
CA TYR A 418 11.67 -18.55 12.72
C TYR A 418 10.92 -18.51 11.39
N VAL A 419 10.38 -17.36 11.00
CA VAL A 419 9.69 -17.21 9.71
C VAL A 419 10.43 -16.15 8.90
N PRO A 420 11.27 -16.54 7.92
CA PRO A 420 11.93 -15.60 7.05
C PRO A 420 10.90 -14.78 6.26
N GLY A 421 10.98 -13.45 6.36
CA GLY A 421 9.97 -12.53 5.82
C GLY A 421 8.68 -12.49 6.65
N GLU A 422 7.84 -11.50 6.40
CA GLU A 422 6.57 -11.33 7.13
C GLU A 422 5.46 -12.17 6.49
N ILE A 423 4.59 -12.72 7.33
CA ILE A 423 3.33 -13.37 6.95
C ILE A 423 2.18 -12.67 7.67
N SER A 424 0.96 -12.79 7.14
CA SER A 424 -0.26 -12.36 7.82
C SER A 424 -1.05 -13.61 8.18
N VAL A 425 -1.47 -13.74 9.43
CA VAL A 425 -2.25 -14.90 9.89
C VAL A 425 -3.63 -14.47 10.38
N ASP A 426 -4.63 -15.32 10.16
CA ASP A 426 -6.03 -15.06 10.47
C ASP A 426 -6.29 -14.76 11.96
N SER A 427 -5.55 -15.42 12.85
CA SER A 427 -5.68 -15.20 14.31
C SER A 427 -5.39 -13.76 14.75
N GLU A 428 -4.71 -12.96 13.90
CA GLU A 428 -4.48 -11.54 14.16
C GLU A 428 -5.78 -10.73 14.31
N LEU A 429 -6.80 -11.02 13.48
CA LEU A 429 -8.07 -10.31 13.55
C LEU A 429 -8.86 -10.72 14.79
N ALA A 430 -8.84 -12.01 15.15
CA ALA A 430 -9.46 -12.50 16.38
C ALA A 430 -8.86 -11.81 17.61
N LEU A 431 -7.54 -11.62 17.63
CA LEU A 431 -6.90 -10.83 18.68
C LEU A 431 -7.32 -9.36 18.65
N ALA A 432 -7.46 -8.76 17.47
CA ALA A 432 -7.86 -7.36 17.31
C ALA A 432 -9.28 -7.08 17.84
N VAL A 433 -10.18 -8.07 17.86
CA VAL A 433 -11.51 -7.94 18.51
C VAL A 433 -11.49 -8.33 20.00
N GLY A 434 -10.31 -8.53 20.58
CA GLY A 434 -10.12 -8.84 22.00
C GLY A 434 -10.38 -10.31 22.37
N THR A 435 -10.25 -11.25 21.43
CA THR A 435 -10.32 -12.69 21.69
C THR A 435 -8.92 -13.25 21.89
N PRO A 436 -8.65 -14.07 22.92
CA PRO A 436 -7.39 -14.80 23.00
C PRO A 436 -7.19 -15.61 21.72
N ALA A 437 -6.08 -15.38 21.01
CA ALA A 437 -5.84 -16.00 19.72
C ALA A 437 -4.39 -16.47 19.59
N LEU A 438 -4.21 -17.66 19.01
CA LEU A 438 -2.93 -18.29 18.74
C LEU A 438 -2.90 -18.74 17.28
N SER A 439 -1.74 -18.66 16.65
CA SER A 439 -1.44 -19.28 15.37
C SER A 439 -0.41 -20.37 15.55
N PHE A 440 -0.67 -21.52 14.93
CA PHE A 440 0.30 -22.60 14.73
C PHE A 440 0.78 -22.52 13.30
N VAL A 441 2.07 -22.18 13.14
CA VAL A 441 2.68 -21.86 11.85
C VAL A 441 3.88 -22.78 11.62
N THR A 442 4.06 -23.26 10.40
CA THR A 442 5.32 -23.95 10.04
C THR A 442 6.49 -22.98 10.12
N VAL A 443 7.55 -23.36 10.83
CA VAL A 443 8.74 -22.53 11.04
C VAL A 443 9.94 -23.02 10.24
N ASN A 444 10.91 -22.13 10.04
CA ASN A 444 12.12 -22.30 9.23
C ASN A 444 11.80 -22.57 7.75
N ASP A 445 10.70 -22.00 7.27
CA ASP A 445 10.28 -22.08 5.87
C ASP A 445 10.09 -20.67 5.26
N ALA A 446 10.80 -20.41 4.17
CA ALA A 446 10.68 -19.16 3.43
C ALA A 446 9.41 -19.10 2.55
N ARG A 447 8.75 -20.23 2.29
CA ARG A 447 7.54 -20.37 1.47
C ARG A 447 7.72 -19.84 0.05
N PHE A 448 8.77 -20.27 -0.63
CA PHE A 448 9.16 -19.65 -1.92
C PHE A 448 8.05 -19.73 -2.97
N VAL A 449 7.34 -20.86 -3.09
CA VAL A 449 6.42 -21.09 -4.23
C VAL A 449 5.03 -20.46 -4.09
N VAL A 450 4.65 -19.96 -2.91
CA VAL A 450 3.31 -19.38 -2.69
C VAL A 450 3.12 -18.10 -3.50
N ASP A 451 1.86 -17.72 -3.79
CA ASP A 451 1.52 -16.58 -4.65
C ASP A 451 2.03 -16.72 -6.11
N THR A 452 2.28 -17.96 -6.55
CA THR A 452 2.74 -18.25 -7.92
C THR A 452 1.90 -19.34 -8.59
N PRO A 453 1.82 -19.35 -9.93
CA PRO A 453 1.17 -20.45 -10.66
C PRO A 453 1.81 -21.82 -10.45
N LEU A 454 3.06 -21.86 -9.96
CA LEU A 454 3.84 -23.09 -9.78
C LEU A 454 3.67 -23.75 -8.41
N ASP A 455 2.80 -23.21 -7.54
CA ASP A 455 2.44 -23.85 -6.26
C ASP A 455 1.56 -25.09 -6.49
N THR A 456 2.20 -26.20 -6.81
CA THR A 456 1.61 -27.44 -7.35
C THR A 456 1.93 -28.65 -6.44
N PRO A 457 1.13 -29.74 -6.48
CA PRO A 457 1.29 -30.89 -5.57
C PRO A 457 2.69 -31.49 -5.47
N ASP A 458 3.48 -31.46 -6.55
CA ASP A 458 4.85 -31.98 -6.56
C ASP A 458 5.81 -31.16 -5.70
N LYS A 459 5.41 -29.95 -5.27
CA LYS A 459 6.18 -29.13 -4.34
C LYS A 459 5.97 -29.55 -2.89
N VAL A 460 4.90 -30.28 -2.58
CA VAL A 460 4.48 -30.55 -1.20
C VAL A 460 5.20 -31.77 -0.61
N ASP A 461 5.79 -31.61 0.57
CA ASP A 461 6.31 -32.72 1.37
C ASP A 461 5.22 -33.22 2.34
N PHE A 462 4.52 -34.26 1.89
CA PHE A 462 3.42 -34.84 2.64
C PHE A 462 3.86 -35.52 3.95
N ALA A 463 5.10 -35.99 4.04
CA ALA A 463 5.62 -36.59 5.26
C ALA A 463 5.83 -35.53 6.34
N ASN A 464 6.32 -34.34 5.97
CA ASN A 464 6.38 -33.18 6.86
C ASN A 464 4.98 -32.76 7.31
N LEU A 465 4.01 -32.65 6.40
CA LEU A 465 2.63 -32.29 6.74
C LEU A 465 1.98 -33.29 7.70
N ALA A 466 2.20 -34.59 7.48
CA ALA A 466 1.73 -35.65 8.37
C ALA A 466 2.34 -35.52 9.76
N ARG A 467 3.68 -35.33 9.87
CA ARG A 467 4.35 -35.14 11.16
C ARG A 467 3.85 -33.90 11.92
N GLN A 468 3.61 -32.80 11.22
CA GLN A 468 3.02 -31.59 11.81
C GLN A 468 1.62 -31.88 12.35
N THR A 469 0.75 -32.50 11.55
CA THR A 469 -0.64 -32.81 11.91
C THR A 469 -0.71 -33.81 13.07
N GLN A 470 0.18 -34.81 13.11
CA GLN A 470 0.33 -35.76 14.22
C GLN A 470 0.66 -35.06 15.54
N LEU A 471 1.62 -34.13 15.51
CA LEU A 471 1.97 -33.36 16.70
C LEU A 471 0.81 -32.50 17.16
N LEU A 472 0.14 -31.79 16.24
CA LEU A 472 -1.03 -30.96 16.55
C LEU A 472 -2.16 -31.79 17.17
N ALA A 473 -2.49 -32.97 16.62
CA ALA A 473 -3.54 -33.84 17.16
C ALA A 473 -3.30 -34.18 18.63
N CYS A 474 -2.09 -34.65 18.96
CA CYS A 474 -1.72 -35.02 20.32
C CYS A 474 -1.66 -33.81 21.26
N VAL A 475 -1.02 -32.72 20.82
CA VAL A 475 -0.86 -31.51 21.64
C VAL A 475 -2.21 -30.84 21.90
N PHE A 476 -3.06 -30.73 20.89
CA PHE A 476 -4.39 -30.14 21.03
C PHE A 476 -5.29 -31.02 21.88
N LYS A 477 -5.25 -32.35 21.73
CA LYS A 477 -6.08 -33.24 22.55
C LYS A 477 -5.82 -33.03 24.04
N GLU A 478 -4.55 -33.06 24.43
CA GLU A 478 -4.16 -32.84 25.82
C GLU A 478 -4.47 -31.41 26.28
N ALA A 479 -4.16 -30.39 25.46
CA ALA A 479 -4.40 -29.00 25.83
C ALA A 479 -5.90 -28.70 26.02
N PHE A 480 -6.75 -29.18 25.12
CA PHE A 480 -8.19 -28.86 25.11
C PHE A 480 -8.97 -29.61 26.19
N ASP A 481 -8.42 -30.73 26.70
CA ASP A 481 -8.92 -31.41 27.91
C ASP A 481 -8.50 -30.71 29.21
N ASP A 482 -7.42 -29.93 29.20
CA ASP A 482 -6.82 -29.42 30.42
C ASP A 482 -7.65 -28.28 31.05
N PRO A 483 -8.22 -28.45 32.26
CA PRO A 483 -8.97 -27.39 32.92
C PRO A 483 -8.14 -26.13 33.21
N GLU A 484 -6.81 -26.25 33.28
CA GLU A 484 -5.86 -25.16 33.57
C GLU A 484 -5.26 -24.54 32.29
N LEU A 485 -5.77 -24.86 31.10
CA LEU A 485 -5.28 -24.27 29.84
C LEU A 485 -5.35 -22.74 29.87
N PHE A 486 -6.43 -22.19 30.43
CA PHE A 486 -6.67 -20.75 30.49
C PHE A 486 -6.10 -20.16 31.80
N PRO A 487 -5.09 -19.28 31.72
CA PRO A 487 -4.53 -18.63 32.90
C PRO A 487 -5.54 -17.65 33.53
N ASP A 488 -5.59 -17.60 34.86
CA ASP A 488 -6.41 -16.63 35.60
C ASP A 488 -5.78 -15.22 35.53
N PHE A 489 -6.14 -14.46 34.49
CA PHE A 489 -5.71 -13.08 34.32
C PHE A 489 -6.86 -12.10 34.53
N ARG A 490 -6.60 -11.07 35.36
CA ARG A 490 -7.50 -9.91 35.51
C ARG A 490 -7.54 -9.00 34.27
N MET A 491 -6.57 -9.16 33.37
CA MET A 491 -6.42 -8.35 32.16
C MET A 491 -7.49 -8.70 31.14
N ARG A 492 -8.12 -7.67 30.57
CA ARG A 492 -9.11 -7.80 29.49
C ARG A 492 -8.51 -7.33 28.18
N LEU A 493 -8.49 -8.20 27.18
CA LEU A 493 -8.19 -7.84 25.80
C LEU A 493 -9.34 -7.00 25.26
N LYS A 494 -9.02 -5.94 24.51
CA LYS A 494 -10.01 -4.99 24.01
C LYS A 494 -10.28 -5.23 22.53
N ASP A 495 -11.50 -4.90 22.12
CA ASP A 495 -11.85 -4.80 20.71
C ASP A 495 -11.38 -3.42 20.18
N GLU A 496 -10.41 -3.48 19.28
CA GLU A 496 -9.71 -2.36 18.66
C GLU A 496 -10.01 -2.27 17.15
N LEU A 497 -10.85 -3.16 16.61
CA LEU A 497 -11.19 -3.19 15.20
C LEU A 497 -12.14 -2.04 14.84
N MET A 498 -11.82 -1.33 13.75
CA MET A 498 -12.53 -0.13 13.33
C MET A 498 -13.18 -0.31 11.95
N THR A 499 -14.32 0.34 11.75
CA THR A 499 -15.09 0.33 10.52
C THR A 499 -15.13 1.72 9.89
N LEU A 500 -14.83 1.78 8.60
CA LEU A 500 -14.99 2.96 7.75
C LEU A 500 -16.19 2.76 6.83
N HIS A 501 -17.14 3.67 6.92
CA HIS A 501 -18.23 3.82 5.96
C HIS A 501 -17.87 4.96 5.00
N GLY A 502 -17.43 4.60 3.80
CA GLY A 502 -16.94 5.55 2.82
C GLY A 502 -17.98 5.94 1.78
N SER A 503 -17.74 7.08 1.13
CA SER A 503 -18.52 7.52 -0.03
C SER A 503 -17.62 8.13 -1.11
N VAL A 504 -17.85 7.80 -2.38
CA VAL A 504 -17.14 8.32 -3.54
C VAL A 504 -18.09 9.21 -4.34
N MET A 505 -17.78 10.51 -4.35
CA MET A 505 -18.64 11.55 -4.89
C MET A 505 -17.95 12.37 -5.98
N VAL A 506 -18.75 12.97 -6.85
CA VAL A 506 -18.33 13.89 -7.92
C VAL A 506 -19.13 15.18 -7.78
N TYR A 507 -18.52 16.31 -8.14
CA TYR A 507 -19.24 17.56 -8.24
C TYR A 507 -20.31 17.52 -9.36
N PRO A 508 -21.53 18.00 -9.11
CA PRO A 508 -22.50 18.23 -10.17
C PRO A 508 -22.02 19.36 -11.09
N ARG A 509 -22.50 19.37 -12.35
CA ARG A 509 -22.22 20.48 -13.30
C ARG A 509 -22.64 21.87 -12.76
N ARG A 510 -23.60 21.92 -11.84
CA ARG A 510 -24.04 23.12 -11.13
C ARG A 510 -24.24 22.75 -9.66
N GLY A 511 -23.49 23.40 -8.77
CA GLY A 511 -23.51 23.16 -7.33
C GLY A 511 -22.11 23.26 -6.73
N PHE A 512 -22.05 23.50 -5.42
CA PHE A 512 -20.79 23.63 -4.67
C PHE A 512 -20.61 22.51 -3.65
N VAL A 513 -21.46 21.47 -3.69
CA VAL A 513 -21.39 20.30 -2.83
C VAL A 513 -21.23 19.05 -3.72
N PRO A 514 -20.27 18.15 -3.41
CA PRO A 514 -20.11 16.90 -4.13
C PRO A 514 -21.17 15.88 -3.67
N ASP A 515 -22.29 15.81 -4.38
CA ASP A 515 -23.46 14.99 -4.02
C ASP A 515 -23.81 13.93 -5.07
N ARG A 516 -23.05 13.81 -6.17
CA ARG A 516 -23.28 12.80 -7.20
C ARG A 516 -22.45 11.55 -6.94
N PRO A 517 -23.08 10.38 -6.73
CA PRO A 517 -22.36 9.15 -6.50
C PRO A 517 -21.60 8.69 -7.76
N ARG A 518 -20.39 8.17 -7.57
CA ARG A 518 -19.64 7.47 -8.62
C ARG A 518 -19.74 5.95 -8.47
N LYS A 519 -20.88 5.40 -8.89
CA LYS A 519 -21.10 3.94 -8.97
C LYS A 519 -20.00 3.24 -9.75
N GLY A 520 -19.58 2.06 -9.27
CA GLY A 520 -18.62 1.20 -9.96
C GLY A 520 -17.17 1.70 -9.89
N ALA A 521 -16.90 2.77 -9.14
CA ALA A 521 -15.53 3.08 -8.75
C ALA A 521 -15.01 1.99 -7.79
N VAL A 522 -13.69 1.83 -7.75
CA VAL A 522 -12.99 0.99 -6.78
C VAL A 522 -12.36 1.92 -5.75
N ALA A 523 -12.87 1.87 -4.52
CA ALA A 523 -12.27 2.53 -3.37
C ALA A 523 -11.07 1.71 -2.87
N VAL A 524 -10.00 2.41 -2.52
CA VAL A 524 -8.75 1.81 -2.03
C VAL A 524 -8.37 2.47 -0.72
N LEU A 525 -8.27 1.68 0.34
CA LEU A 525 -7.79 2.17 1.64
C LEU A 525 -6.35 1.71 1.88
N LEU A 526 -5.44 2.68 1.95
CA LEU A 526 -4.04 2.47 2.29
C LEU A 526 -3.87 2.62 3.81
N THR A 527 -3.23 1.63 4.42
CA THR A 527 -3.00 1.58 5.88
C THR A 527 -1.52 1.65 6.27
N GLY A 528 -0.64 1.91 5.31
CA GLY A 528 0.82 1.89 5.50
C GLY A 528 1.44 0.48 5.53
N ARG A 529 0.62 -0.57 5.42
CA ARG A 529 1.03 -1.97 5.26
C ARG A 529 1.81 -2.18 3.96
N ARG A 530 2.55 -3.29 3.89
CA ARG A 530 3.25 -3.73 2.68
C ARG A 530 2.24 -4.13 1.60
N LYS A 531 2.71 -4.14 0.35
CA LYS A 531 1.90 -4.52 -0.81
C LYS A 531 1.36 -5.96 -0.70
N SER A 532 2.20 -6.89 -0.25
CA SER A 532 1.81 -8.28 -0.02
C SER A 532 2.58 -8.90 1.16
N TYR A 533 1.97 -9.89 1.80
CA TYR A 533 2.56 -10.74 2.84
C TYR A 533 2.49 -12.20 2.38
N LYS A 534 3.35 -12.57 1.41
CA LYS A 534 3.36 -13.90 0.77
C LYS A 534 1.98 -14.34 0.26
N GLY A 535 1.36 -13.51 -0.58
CA GLY A 535 0.01 -13.73 -1.11
C GLY A 535 -1.07 -12.86 -0.46
N VAL A 536 -1.01 -12.58 0.86
CA VAL A 536 -2.03 -11.70 1.48
C VAL A 536 -1.83 -10.26 1.03
N ARG A 537 -2.80 -9.72 0.30
CA ARG A 537 -2.78 -8.33 -0.17
C ARG A 537 -2.95 -7.38 1.03
N GLY A 538 -2.26 -6.24 0.98
CA GLY A 538 -2.18 -5.30 2.10
C GLY A 538 -3.07 -4.06 2.00
N ASN A 539 -3.67 -3.83 0.83
CA ASN A 539 -4.52 -2.67 0.55
C ASN A 539 -5.96 -3.13 0.41
N PHE A 540 -6.90 -2.48 1.10
CA PHE A 540 -8.31 -2.85 1.01
C PHE A 540 -8.92 -2.31 -0.28
N PHE A 541 -9.63 -3.15 -1.01
CA PHE A 541 -10.38 -2.78 -2.21
C PHE A 541 -11.88 -2.96 -1.98
N GLU A 542 -12.68 -1.96 -2.31
CA GLU A 542 -14.14 -2.06 -2.30
C GLU A 542 -14.76 -1.47 -3.55
N LEU A 543 -15.69 -2.21 -4.16
CA LEU A 543 -16.56 -1.66 -5.20
C LEU A 543 -17.61 -0.75 -4.59
N VAL A 544 -17.81 0.39 -5.26
CA VAL A 544 -18.75 1.43 -4.85
C VAL A 544 -20.14 1.13 -5.40
N ASP A 545 -21.14 1.16 -4.53
CA ASP A 545 -22.55 0.91 -4.86
C ASP A 545 -23.22 2.06 -5.64
N ASP A 546 -24.51 1.91 -5.91
CA ASP A 546 -25.31 2.86 -6.71
C ASP A 546 -25.51 4.21 -6.02
N GLU A 547 -25.41 4.24 -4.69
CA GLU A 547 -25.43 5.46 -3.87
C GLU A 547 -24.04 6.01 -3.58
N GLY A 548 -23.00 5.46 -4.21
CA GLY A 548 -21.63 5.94 -4.06
C GLY A 548 -20.99 5.46 -2.76
N ARG A 549 -21.52 4.44 -2.08
CA ARG A 549 -21.05 3.99 -0.76
C ARG A 549 -20.25 2.69 -0.83
N PHE A 550 -19.41 2.51 0.19
CA PHE A 550 -18.69 1.27 0.47
C PHE A 550 -18.42 1.17 1.98
N THR A 551 -18.05 -0.02 2.47
CA THR A 551 -17.71 -0.23 3.88
C THR A 551 -16.48 -1.11 4.01
N ILE A 552 -15.55 -0.74 4.89
CA ILE A 552 -14.36 -1.53 5.24
C ILE A 552 -14.37 -1.75 6.75
N THR A 553 -14.35 -3.00 7.20
CA THR A 553 -14.64 -3.40 8.59
C THR A 553 -13.41 -3.80 9.40
N CYS A 554 -12.29 -4.11 8.75
CA CYS A 554 -11.11 -4.73 9.34
C CYS A 554 -9.92 -3.75 9.56
N ILE A 555 -10.19 -2.48 9.88
CA ILE A 555 -9.14 -1.46 10.05
C ILE A 555 -8.50 -1.56 11.43
N ARG A 556 -7.18 -1.72 11.46
CA ARG A 556 -6.36 -1.90 12.68
C ARG A 556 -5.38 -0.76 12.98
N VAL A 557 -5.34 0.25 12.13
CA VAL A 557 -4.44 1.41 12.27
C VAL A 557 -5.24 2.70 12.36
N ARG A 558 -4.69 3.69 13.06
CA ARG A 558 -5.35 4.99 13.20
C ARG A 558 -5.22 5.87 11.98
N SER A 559 -4.03 6.03 11.41
CA SER A 559 -3.85 6.90 10.24
C SER A 559 -4.04 6.08 8.97
N VAL A 560 -4.95 6.54 8.11
CA VAL A 560 -5.30 5.89 6.84
C VAL A 560 -5.34 6.91 5.70
N GLU A 561 -5.20 6.42 4.47
CA GLU A 561 -5.32 7.24 3.27
C GLU A 561 -6.31 6.57 2.31
N LEU A 562 -7.38 7.28 1.97
CA LEU A 562 -8.44 6.81 1.09
C LEU A 562 -8.23 7.35 -0.32
N HIS A 563 -8.31 6.45 -1.30
CA HIS A 563 -8.31 6.73 -2.73
C HIS A 563 -9.54 6.09 -3.37
N ALA A 564 -9.90 6.55 -4.57
CA ALA A 564 -10.95 5.93 -5.36
C ALA A 564 -10.73 6.19 -6.84
N PHE A 565 -10.94 5.17 -7.67
CA PHE A 565 -10.73 5.25 -9.11
C PHE A 565 -11.90 4.62 -9.84
N TYR A 566 -12.35 5.26 -10.92
CA TYR A 566 -13.27 4.63 -11.86
C TYR A 566 -12.51 4.26 -13.12
N MET A 567 -12.58 2.99 -13.49
CA MET A 567 -12.04 2.48 -14.74
C MET A 567 -13.15 2.33 -15.76
N ASP A 568 -12.91 2.76 -16.99
CA ASP A 568 -13.81 2.51 -18.09
C ASP A 568 -13.92 0.99 -18.35
N PRO A 569 -15.12 0.39 -18.26
CA PRO A 569 -15.33 -1.03 -18.50
C PRO A 569 -15.20 -1.42 -19.97
N LEU A 570 -14.87 -0.52 -20.90
CA LEU A 570 -14.55 -0.85 -22.30
C LEU A 570 -13.05 -0.85 -22.58
N THR A 571 -12.32 0.14 -22.07
CA THR A 571 -10.86 0.29 -22.32
C THR A 571 -9.97 -0.16 -21.15
N GLY A 572 -10.52 -0.21 -19.94
CA GLY A 572 -9.79 -0.40 -18.69
C GLY A 572 -9.11 0.88 -18.17
N ASP A 573 -9.17 1.98 -18.91
CA ASP A 573 -8.49 3.22 -18.55
C ASP A 573 -9.14 3.89 -17.34
N ILE A 574 -8.31 4.54 -16.52
CA ILE A 574 -8.81 5.35 -15.40
C ILE A 574 -9.38 6.64 -15.97
N THR A 575 -10.69 6.83 -15.79
CA THR A 575 -11.41 8.02 -16.26
C THR A 575 -11.89 8.89 -15.11
N TYR A 576 -11.84 8.40 -13.86
CA TYR A 576 -11.96 9.24 -12.65
C TYR A 576 -10.91 8.84 -11.62
N ALA A 577 -10.32 9.85 -10.98
CA ALA A 577 -9.30 9.70 -9.94
C ALA A 577 -9.52 10.74 -8.82
N PRO A 578 -8.87 10.60 -7.66
CA PRO A 578 -9.00 11.55 -6.56
C PRO A 578 -8.55 12.96 -6.97
N ASP A 579 -9.37 13.95 -6.64
CA ASP A 579 -9.01 15.36 -6.82
C ASP A 579 -8.11 15.84 -5.67
N ARG A 580 -6.94 16.38 -5.98
CA ARG A 580 -6.00 17.01 -5.04
C ARG A 580 -6.13 18.54 -5.02
N GLY A 581 -7.01 19.10 -5.84
CA GLY A 581 -7.32 20.52 -5.91
C GLY A 581 -8.03 21.05 -4.66
N VAL A 582 -8.51 22.30 -4.77
CA VAL A 582 -9.19 23.01 -3.66
C VAL A 582 -10.51 22.34 -3.27
N GLN A 583 -11.22 21.80 -4.25
CA GLN A 583 -12.54 21.17 -4.06
C GLN A 583 -12.44 19.68 -3.69
N GLY A 584 -11.29 19.05 -3.92
CA GLY A 584 -10.96 17.69 -3.48
C GLY A 584 -10.23 17.64 -2.13
N ASP A 585 -9.02 17.09 -2.11
CA ASP A 585 -8.19 16.78 -0.92
C ASP A 585 -8.04 17.96 0.07
N LYS A 586 -8.03 19.21 -0.40
CA LYS A 586 -7.94 20.37 0.50
C LYS A 586 -9.22 20.60 1.32
N ALA A 587 -10.39 20.24 0.79
CA ALA A 587 -11.69 20.35 1.47
C ALA A 587 -12.15 19.01 2.08
N TYR A 588 -11.86 17.90 1.40
CA TYR A 588 -12.19 16.52 1.76
C TYR A 588 -10.89 15.70 1.80
N PRO A 589 -10.13 15.77 2.90
CA PRO A 589 -8.81 15.14 2.98
C PRO A 589 -8.84 13.65 2.71
N MET A 590 -7.99 13.20 1.81
CA MET A 590 -7.76 11.79 1.49
C MET A 590 -7.06 11.08 2.66
N LYS A 591 -6.17 11.78 3.35
CA LYS A 591 -5.46 11.30 4.54
C LYS A 591 -6.16 11.77 5.81
N PHE A 592 -6.55 10.84 6.68
CA PHE A 592 -7.24 11.16 7.93
C PHE A 592 -6.97 10.11 9.02
N ASN A 593 -7.39 10.41 10.24
CA ASN A 593 -7.32 9.49 11.37
C ASN A 593 -8.68 8.83 11.64
N MET A 594 -8.66 7.55 11.99
CA MET A 594 -9.78 6.80 12.56
C MET A 594 -9.94 7.17 14.03
N ASP A 595 -10.38 8.41 14.30
CA ASP A 595 -10.58 8.93 15.66
C ASP A 595 -11.77 8.27 16.39
N TRP A 596 -12.66 7.66 15.61
CA TRP A 596 -13.81 6.90 16.07
C TRP A 596 -13.69 5.47 15.53
N ARG A 597 -14.15 4.50 16.32
CA ARG A 597 -14.17 3.09 15.88
C ARG A 597 -15.10 2.86 14.69
N ASP A 598 -16.12 3.69 14.56
CA ASP A 598 -17.12 3.63 13.49
C ASP A 598 -17.20 5.02 12.85
N LYS A 599 -16.58 5.18 11.69
CA LYS A 599 -16.34 6.50 11.07
C LYS A 599 -16.95 6.56 9.68
N ARG A 600 -17.59 7.69 9.36
CA ARG A 600 -18.01 8.04 8.00
C ARG A 600 -17.00 8.97 7.36
N TRP A 601 -16.69 8.76 6.09
CA TRP A 601 -15.81 9.64 5.34
C TRP A 601 -16.20 9.69 3.87
N MET A 602 -15.78 10.75 3.18
CA MET A 602 -16.06 10.95 1.76
C MET A 602 -14.76 11.27 1.02
N ILE A 603 -14.65 10.80 -0.21
CA ILE A 603 -13.62 11.21 -1.16
C ILE A 603 -14.29 11.78 -2.41
N VAL A 604 -13.69 12.84 -2.95
CA VAL A 604 -14.11 13.47 -4.19
C VAL A 604 -13.22 12.99 -5.34
N VAL A 605 -13.84 12.57 -6.44
CA VAL A 605 -13.15 12.20 -7.67
C VAL A 605 -13.62 13.07 -8.83
N PHE A 606 -12.75 13.29 -9.81
CA PHE A 606 -13.01 14.14 -10.97
C PHE A 606 -12.74 13.39 -12.29
N PRO A 607 -13.39 13.77 -13.41
CA PRO A 607 -13.10 13.19 -14.73
C PRO A 607 -11.66 13.51 -15.16
N CYS A 608 -10.89 12.48 -15.53
CA CYS A 608 -9.47 12.63 -15.79
C CYS A 608 -8.94 11.73 -16.93
N ILE A 609 -7.73 12.04 -17.38
CA ILE A 609 -6.84 11.19 -18.16
C ILE A 609 -5.65 10.81 -17.28
N ALA A 610 -5.31 9.53 -17.24
CA ALA A 610 -4.14 9.02 -16.52
C ALA A 610 -2.90 9.01 -17.43
N THR A 611 -1.82 9.65 -16.99
CA THR A 611 -0.54 9.67 -17.71
C THR A 611 0.59 9.17 -16.80
N ASP A 612 1.24 8.09 -17.20
CA ASP A 612 2.32 7.45 -16.46
C ASP A 612 3.65 8.22 -16.60
N PHE A 613 4.49 8.16 -15.57
CA PHE A 613 5.85 8.68 -15.58
C PHE A 613 6.82 7.78 -14.81
N PHE A 614 8.08 7.79 -15.23
CA PHE A 614 9.10 6.80 -14.87
C PHE A 614 10.41 7.43 -14.38
N ASP A 615 11.31 6.59 -13.86
CA ASP A 615 12.69 6.93 -13.46
C ASP A 615 12.79 8.18 -12.56
N VAL A 616 11.86 8.31 -11.59
CA VAL A 616 11.78 9.47 -10.68
C VAL A 616 12.77 9.36 -9.50
N VAL A 617 14.05 9.22 -9.83
CA VAL A 617 15.16 9.16 -8.88
C VAL A 617 16.13 10.29 -9.18
N ASP A 618 16.68 10.93 -8.14
CA ASP A 618 17.84 11.82 -8.28
C ASP A 618 19.11 10.97 -8.46
N PRO A 619 19.77 11.00 -9.64
CA PRO A 619 20.95 10.16 -9.88
C PRO A 619 22.14 10.47 -8.97
N ARG A 620 22.17 11.65 -8.33
CA ARG A 620 23.29 12.07 -7.48
C ARG A 620 23.22 11.51 -6.07
N TYR A 621 22.01 11.45 -5.53
CA TYR A 621 21.76 11.04 -4.15
C TYR A 621 21.11 9.66 -4.05
N LEU A 622 20.74 9.06 -5.19
CA LEU A 622 19.93 7.85 -5.27
C LEU A 622 18.65 7.97 -4.45
N SER A 623 18.13 9.20 -4.40
CA SER A 623 16.97 9.58 -3.61
C SER A 623 15.73 9.56 -4.48
N TYR A 624 14.68 8.93 -3.98
CA TYR A 624 13.39 8.91 -4.63
C TYR A 624 12.70 10.28 -4.58
N LEU A 625 12.20 10.75 -5.72
CA LEU A 625 11.57 12.07 -5.88
C LEU A 625 10.06 12.01 -5.60
N SER A 626 9.70 11.85 -4.32
CA SER A 626 8.30 11.65 -3.90
C SER A 626 7.43 12.91 -3.90
N LYS A 627 8.01 14.12 -3.96
CA LYS A 627 7.23 15.38 -3.96
C LYS A 627 6.88 15.76 -5.39
N VAL A 628 5.64 15.52 -5.79
CA VAL A 628 5.09 15.91 -7.10
C VAL A 628 4.38 17.26 -6.98
N THR A 629 4.64 18.16 -7.92
CA THR A 629 3.90 19.42 -8.12
C THR A 629 3.43 19.46 -9.56
N VAL A 630 2.14 19.74 -9.75
CA VAL A 630 1.48 19.76 -11.05
C VAL A 630 1.20 21.22 -11.41
N PHE A 631 1.52 21.61 -12.63
CA PHE A 631 1.26 22.94 -13.15
C PHE A 631 0.46 22.87 -14.45
N ASP A 632 -0.37 23.87 -14.69
CA ASP A 632 -1.02 24.13 -15.97
C ASP A 632 -0.08 24.85 -16.96
N GLU A 633 -0.62 25.23 -18.11
CA GLU A 633 0.11 25.99 -19.14
C GLU A 633 0.62 27.36 -18.63
N ALA A 634 -0.11 27.97 -17.70
CA ALA A 634 0.17 29.28 -17.11
C ALA A 634 1.07 29.21 -15.85
N ASP A 635 1.77 28.10 -15.64
CA ASP A 635 2.65 27.85 -14.49
C ASP A 635 1.94 27.95 -13.13
N SER A 636 0.63 27.73 -13.11
CA SER A 636 -0.23 27.77 -11.92
C SER A 636 -0.70 26.36 -11.55
N GLU A 637 -1.13 26.16 -10.30
CA GLU A 637 -1.72 24.88 -9.89
C GLU A 637 -3.10 24.73 -10.58
N PRO A 638 -3.38 23.61 -11.28
CA PRO A 638 -4.68 23.40 -11.90
C PRO A 638 -5.82 23.37 -10.88
N GLU A 639 -7.02 23.75 -11.30
CA GLU A 639 -8.22 23.72 -10.44
C GLU A 639 -8.55 22.30 -9.95
N GLU A 640 -8.49 21.32 -10.87
CA GLU A 640 -8.65 19.89 -10.62
C GLU A 640 -7.44 19.14 -11.18
N PHE A 641 -6.81 18.34 -10.34
CA PHE A 641 -5.71 17.47 -10.73
C PHE A 641 -5.53 16.38 -9.69
N GLY A 642 -4.84 15.31 -10.06
CA GLY A 642 -4.45 14.26 -9.13
C GLY A 642 -3.06 13.74 -9.47
N TYR A 643 -2.45 13.04 -8.53
CA TYR A 643 -1.32 12.18 -8.83
C TYR A 643 -1.24 11.07 -7.80
N PHE A 644 -0.66 9.94 -8.21
CA PHE A 644 -0.35 8.82 -7.35
C PHE A 644 1.11 8.39 -7.56
N ILE A 645 1.85 8.35 -6.45
CA ILE A 645 3.25 7.93 -6.40
C ILE A 645 3.45 7.13 -5.13
N ALA A 646 4.14 5.98 -5.20
CA ALA A 646 4.33 5.14 -4.02
C ALA A 646 5.17 5.90 -2.98
N GLN A 647 4.70 6.06 -1.74
CA GLN A 647 5.51 6.69 -0.70
C GLN A 647 6.32 5.64 0.07
N PRO A 648 7.60 5.90 0.40
CA PRO A 648 8.32 5.06 1.34
C PRO A 648 7.64 5.14 2.71
N SER A 649 7.11 4.03 3.22
CA SER A 649 6.66 3.96 4.61
C SER A 649 7.85 3.60 5.51
N SER A 650 7.87 4.11 6.74
CA SER A 650 8.89 3.74 7.74
C SER A 650 8.88 2.24 8.07
N GLN A 651 7.77 1.55 7.80
CA GLN A 651 7.62 0.09 7.93
C GLN A 651 8.12 -0.69 6.70
N ALA A 652 8.36 -0.01 5.57
CA ALA A 652 8.89 -0.58 4.33
C ALA A 652 10.42 -0.48 4.22
N MET A 653 11.12 0.08 5.22
CA MET A 653 12.58 0.05 5.31
C MET A 653 13.06 -1.40 5.47
N GLY A 654 13.32 -2.07 4.34
CA GLY A 654 14.02 -3.36 4.29
C GLY A 654 13.55 -4.32 3.19
N HIS A 655 12.28 -4.28 2.76
CA HIS A 655 11.74 -5.40 1.95
C HIS A 655 10.74 -5.05 0.85
N THR A 656 10.22 -3.82 0.77
CA THR A 656 9.38 -3.39 -0.38
C THR A 656 10.04 -2.17 -1.01
N ALA A 657 10.86 -2.41 -2.04
CA ALA A 657 11.51 -1.34 -2.76
C ALA A 657 10.44 -0.43 -3.41
N VAL A 658 10.42 0.83 -2.99
CA VAL A 658 9.58 1.85 -3.61
C VAL A 658 10.04 2.00 -5.05
N ARG A 659 9.15 1.66 -5.99
CA ARG A 659 9.44 1.69 -7.43
C ARG A 659 9.36 3.14 -7.92
N PRO A 660 10.33 3.62 -8.72
CA PRO A 660 10.43 5.03 -9.08
C PRO A 660 9.49 5.43 -10.21
N VAL A 661 8.18 5.21 -10.02
CA VAL A 661 7.13 5.45 -11.02
C VAL A 661 5.93 6.13 -10.39
N GLY A 662 5.15 6.83 -11.20
CA GLY A 662 3.90 7.45 -10.77
C GLY A 662 2.95 7.70 -11.92
N VAL A 663 1.76 8.18 -11.57
CA VAL A 663 0.70 8.55 -12.52
C VAL A 663 0.19 9.93 -12.16
N VAL A 664 0.07 10.81 -13.16
CA VAL A 664 -0.65 12.08 -13.02
C VAL A 664 -2.04 11.95 -13.64
N PHE A 665 -3.03 12.60 -13.01
CA PHE A 665 -4.40 12.67 -13.47
C PHE A 665 -4.75 14.12 -13.77
N THR A 666 -5.21 14.38 -14.99
CA THR A 666 -5.53 15.74 -15.47
C THR A 666 -6.86 15.74 -16.22
N ARG A 667 -7.53 16.88 -16.34
CA ARG A 667 -8.74 16.97 -17.17
C ARG A 667 -8.41 16.67 -18.63
N PRO A 668 -9.28 15.94 -19.35
CA PRO A 668 -9.07 15.69 -20.78
C PRO A 668 -8.88 16.98 -21.58
N GLY A 669 -7.87 16.99 -22.46
CA GLY A 669 -7.57 18.12 -23.34
C GLY A 669 -6.81 19.27 -22.68
N THR A 670 -6.28 19.08 -21.47
CA THR A 670 -5.44 20.08 -20.79
C THR A 670 -3.95 19.82 -21.04
N ARG A 671 -3.15 20.88 -20.94
CA ARG A 671 -1.68 20.80 -20.94
C ARG A 671 -1.16 20.81 -19.52
N VAL A 672 -0.18 19.96 -19.24
CA VAL A 672 0.36 19.78 -17.89
C VAL A 672 1.88 19.83 -17.88
N LYS A 673 2.44 20.45 -16.84
CA LYS A 673 3.86 20.40 -16.49
C LYS A 673 4.01 19.75 -15.11
N LEU A 674 5.12 19.06 -14.88
CA LEU A 674 5.41 18.41 -13.60
C LEU A 674 6.74 18.88 -13.04
N GLY A 675 6.75 19.17 -11.74
CA GLY A 675 7.97 19.34 -10.96
C GLY A 675 8.08 18.25 -9.91
N LEU A 676 9.17 17.48 -9.93
CA LEU A 676 9.45 16.45 -8.94
C LEU A 676 10.66 16.82 -8.08
N GLY A 677 10.55 16.58 -6.78
CA GLY A 677 11.56 16.96 -5.80
C GLY A 677 11.65 16.00 -4.62
N ALA A 678 12.64 16.24 -3.76
CA ALA A 678 12.88 15.47 -2.54
C ALA A 678 13.25 16.38 -1.35
N GLY A 679 12.43 16.37 -0.30
CA GLY A 679 12.70 17.13 0.94
C GLY A 679 13.00 18.62 0.71
N LEU A 680 14.07 19.12 1.33
CA LEU A 680 14.55 20.51 1.23
C LEU A 680 15.31 20.81 -0.07
N LEU A 681 15.55 19.81 -0.91
CA LEU A 681 16.39 19.92 -2.11
C LEU A 681 15.72 20.71 -3.26
N GLY A 682 14.42 20.99 -3.15
CA GLY A 682 13.65 21.63 -4.22
C GLY A 682 13.36 20.68 -5.39
N PHE A 683 13.06 21.25 -6.55
CA PHE A 683 12.87 20.48 -7.78
C PHE A 683 14.19 19.91 -8.29
N ARG A 684 14.16 18.64 -8.66
CA ARG A 684 15.29 17.88 -9.23
C ARG A 684 15.01 17.36 -10.63
N LEU A 685 13.73 17.30 -11.02
CA LEU A 685 13.27 16.87 -12.32
C LEU A 685 12.08 17.77 -12.71
N LEU A 686 12.12 18.37 -13.90
CA LEU A 686 11.05 19.20 -14.45
C LEU A 686 10.63 18.66 -15.81
N LEU A 687 9.35 18.37 -15.98
CA LEU A 687 8.71 18.07 -17.26
C LEU A 687 7.90 19.28 -17.68
N LEU A 688 8.43 20.03 -18.64
CA LEU A 688 7.89 21.32 -19.06
C LEU A 688 7.41 21.31 -20.52
N ASN A 689 7.93 20.38 -21.33
CA ASN A 689 7.83 20.40 -22.78
C ASN A 689 8.46 21.69 -23.35
N ALA A 690 9.72 21.95 -22.99
CA ALA A 690 10.45 23.14 -23.43
C ALA A 690 11.07 22.86 -24.81
N LEU A 691 10.51 23.47 -25.85
CA LEU A 691 10.84 23.15 -27.25
C LEU A 691 12.12 23.82 -27.76
N SER A 692 12.46 24.98 -27.22
CA SER A 692 13.69 25.71 -27.56
C SER A 692 14.16 26.56 -26.38
N ALA A 693 15.46 26.88 -26.38
CA ALA A 693 16.08 27.83 -25.46
C ALA A 693 16.22 29.25 -26.05
N ASP A 694 15.91 29.45 -27.33
CA ASP A 694 16.11 30.73 -28.03
C ASP A 694 15.19 31.84 -27.51
N ASP A 695 13.97 31.48 -27.13
CA ASP A 695 12.97 32.37 -26.55
C ASP A 695 12.71 31.97 -25.09
N PRO A 696 12.91 32.87 -24.11
CA PRO A 696 12.63 32.61 -22.70
C PRO A 696 11.21 32.15 -22.38
N GLU A 697 10.19 32.57 -23.15
CA GLU A 697 8.81 32.11 -22.94
C GLU A 697 8.61 30.68 -23.47
N VAL A 698 9.20 30.34 -24.62
CA VAL A 698 9.19 28.96 -25.15
C VAL A 698 9.97 28.01 -24.23
N ALA A 699 11.05 28.50 -23.60
CA ALA A 699 11.88 27.73 -22.68
C ALA A 699 11.19 27.38 -21.36
N LYS A 700 10.15 28.13 -20.95
CA LYS A 700 9.26 27.74 -19.82
C LYS A 700 8.42 26.51 -20.15
N GLY A 701 8.29 26.20 -21.43
CA GLY A 701 7.53 25.07 -21.96
C GLY A 701 6.03 25.31 -21.98
N GLU A 702 5.36 24.69 -22.94
CA GLU A 702 3.90 24.78 -23.11
C GLU A 702 3.14 23.73 -22.28
N GLY A 703 3.85 22.78 -21.67
CA GLY A 703 3.26 21.58 -21.08
C GLY A 703 2.90 20.51 -22.11
N TYR A 704 2.73 19.29 -21.59
CA TYR A 704 2.36 18.10 -22.35
C TYR A 704 0.84 18.00 -22.46
N LEU A 705 0.32 17.82 -23.67
CA LEU A 705 -1.11 17.62 -23.90
C LEU A 705 -1.56 16.26 -23.36
N THR A 706 -2.66 16.25 -22.60
CA THR A 706 -3.26 15.05 -22.01
C THR A 706 -4.67 14.83 -22.57
N ASP A 707 -4.74 14.29 -23.79
CA ASP A 707 -5.97 13.99 -24.52
C ASP A 707 -6.38 12.50 -24.42
N ARG A 708 -5.41 11.61 -24.28
CA ARG A 708 -5.59 10.16 -24.14
C ARG A 708 -4.66 9.58 -23.07
N SER A 709 -5.07 8.46 -22.49
CA SER A 709 -4.23 7.72 -21.54
C SER A 709 -2.92 7.32 -22.20
N GLY A 710 -1.83 7.36 -21.44
CA GLY A 710 -0.52 7.03 -21.97
C GLY A 710 0.59 7.26 -20.96
N SER A 711 1.78 7.59 -21.46
CA SER A 711 2.94 7.81 -20.61
C SER A 711 3.87 8.89 -21.16
N PHE A 712 4.57 9.60 -20.28
CA PHE A 712 5.77 10.35 -20.63
C PHE A 712 6.93 9.37 -20.82
N ALA A 713 6.95 8.63 -21.94
CA ALA A 713 8.03 7.70 -22.27
C ALA A 713 9.39 8.41 -22.19
N TYR A 714 10.40 7.72 -21.69
CA TYR A 714 11.73 8.29 -21.45
C TYR A 714 11.72 9.52 -20.52
N THR A 715 10.88 9.49 -19.47
CA THR A 715 10.62 10.62 -18.57
C THR A 715 11.88 11.38 -18.12
N SER A 716 12.93 10.67 -17.69
CA SER A 716 14.17 11.29 -17.20
C SER A 716 14.95 12.00 -18.31
N PHE A 717 14.88 11.52 -19.55
CA PHE A 717 15.47 12.18 -20.72
C PHE A 717 14.70 13.45 -21.09
N LEU A 718 13.37 13.36 -21.16
CA LEU A 718 12.50 14.51 -21.41
C LEU A 718 12.76 15.62 -20.39
N ALA A 719 12.89 15.25 -19.11
CA ALA A 719 13.15 16.19 -18.05
C ALA A 719 14.56 16.80 -18.12
N ALA A 720 15.58 16.01 -18.43
CA ALA A 720 16.95 16.52 -18.58
C ALA A 720 17.01 17.54 -19.73
N ARG A 721 16.34 17.26 -20.86
CA ARG A 721 16.23 18.19 -21.99
C ARG A 721 15.45 19.45 -21.62
N ASP A 722 14.30 19.30 -20.97
CA ASP A 722 13.45 20.43 -20.57
C ASP A 722 14.18 21.37 -19.59
N MET A 723 14.87 20.80 -18.60
CA MET A 723 15.70 21.54 -17.65
C MET A 723 16.85 22.26 -18.35
N TRP A 724 17.54 21.57 -19.27
CA TRP A 724 18.65 22.17 -20.02
C TRP A 724 18.17 23.36 -20.87
N ASN A 725 17.06 23.23 -21.61
CA ASN A 725 16.52 24.33 -22.41
C ASN A 725 16.12 25.54 -21.54
N LEU A 726 15.50 25.28 -20.39
CA LEU A 726 15.13 26.34 -19.44
C LEU A 726 16.36 27.05 -18.86
N ASP A 727 17.40 26.30 -18.50
CA ASP A 727 18.62 26.86 -17.95
C ASP A 727 19.44 27.61 -19.00
N GLU A 728 19.52 27.11 -20.24
CA GLU A 728 20.21 27.77 -21.35
C GLU A 728 19.59 29.16 -21.62
N ALA A 729 18.26 29.24 -21.71
CA ALA A 729 17.55 30.50 -21.91
C ALA A 729 17.83 31.50 -20.77
N ARG A 730 17.83 31.03 -19.51
CA ARG A 730 18.13 31.86 -18.33
C ARG A 730 19.59 32.30 -18.29
N ILE A 731 20.52 31.41 -18.64
CA ILE A 731 21.95 31.73 -18.69
C ILE A 731 22.22 32.76 -19.78
N ASN A 732 21.62 32.60 -20.97
CA ASN A 732 21.76 33.56 -22.07
C ASN A 732 21.16 34.92 -21.71
N GLN A 733 20.03 34.94 -20.99
CA GLN A 733 19.48 36.17 -20.43
C GLN A 733 20.45 36.82 -19.42
N LEU A 734 21.04 36.06 -18.49
CA LEU A 734 22.03 36.61 -17.55
C LEU A 734 23.27 37.17 -18.27
N LYS A 735 23.76 36.47 -19.30
CA LYS A 735 24.88 36.90 -20.14
C LYS A 735 24.61 38.20 -20.88
N SER A 736 23.38 38.42 -21.38
CA SER A 736 23.05 39.70 -22.03
C SER A 736 23.17 40.91 -21.08
N TYR A 737 23.20 40.67 -19.76
CA TYR A 737 23.43 41.68 -18.73
C TYR A 737 24.83 41.59 -18.09
N ALA A 738 25.78 40.92 -18.74
CA ALA A 738 27.15 40.71 -18.27
C ALA A 738 27.27 39.99 -16.92
N ILE A 739 26.29 39.15 -16.57
CA ILE A 739 26.31 38.31 -15.37
C ILE A 739 26.73 36.91 -15.79
N GLU A 740 28.02 36.60 -15.61
CA GLU A 740 28.59 35.31 -16.01
C GLU A 740 29.05 34.49 -14.81
N ASN A 741 28.88 33.17 -14.91
CA ASN A 741 29.37 32.22 -13.92
C ASN A 741 30.08 31.07 -14.63
N TYR A 742 31.41 31.12 -14.67
CA TYR A 742 32.25 30.12 -15.34
C TYR A 742 32.00 28.68 -14.87
N ARG A 743 31.70 28.48 -13.58
CA ARG A 743 31.41 27.15 -13.04
C ARG A 743 30.09 26.62 -13.61
N LEU A 744 29.08 27.48 -13.67
CA LEU A 744 27.75 27.17 -14.21
C LEU A 744 27.84 26.81 -15.70
N ASP A 745 28.52 27.66 -16.49
CA ASP A 745 28.73 27.43 -17.93
C ASP A 745 29.47 26.12 -18.22
N ARG A 746 30.41 25.73 -17.36
CA ARG A 746 31.10 24.44 -17.49
C ARG A 746 30.19 23.25 -17.18
N LEU A 747 29.36 23.35 -16.14
CA LEU A 747 28.39 22.30 -15.82
C LEU A 747 27.37 22.16 -16.95
N HIS A 748 26.81 23.26 -17.41
CA HIS A 748 25.76 23.29 -18.43
C HIS A 748 26.24 22.78 -19.80
N ARG A 749 27.46 23.15 -20.23
CA ARG A 749 28.06 22.56 -21.45
C ARG A 749 28.31 21.06 -21.33
N ARG A 750 28.72 20.59 -20.15
CA ARG A 750 28.93 19.15 -19.93
C ARG A 750 27.61 18.39 -19.97
N ALA A 751 26.54 18.95 -19.41
CA ALA A 751 25.21 18.37 -19.53
C ALA A 751 24.75 18.29 -20.99
N ARG A 752 24.99 19.33 -21.81
CA ARG A 752 24.71 19.29 -23.25
C ARG A 752 25.44 18.13 -23.94
N GLN A 753 26.72 17.94 -23.65
CA GLN A 753 27.50 16.83 -24.21
C GLN A 753 26.88 15.46 -23.87
N GLU A 754 26.46 15.25 -22.62
CA GLU A 754 25.79 14.01 -22.22
C GLU A 754 24.40 13.87 -22.87
N LEU A 755 23.65 14.96 -23.03
CA LEU A 755 22.37 14.96 -23.77
C LEU A 755 22.55 14.59 -25.24
N ASP A 756 23.55 15.16 -25.92
CA ASP A 756 23.87 14.83 -27.32
C ASP A 756 24.22 13.35 -27.48
N LEU A 757 24.99 12.79 -26.53
CA LEU A 757 25.32 11.37 -26.49
C LEU A 757 24.07 10.50 -26.25
N ALA A 758 23.17 10.93 -25.36
CA ALA A 758 21.88 10.26 -25.15
C ALA A 758 21.02 10.29 -26.41
N GLU A 759 20.87 11.45 -27.08
CA GLU A 759 20.12 11.58 -28.34
C GLU A 759 20.68 10.69 -29.44
N ASN A 760 22.01 10.60 -29.55
CA ASN A 760 22.67 9.69 -30.49
C ASN A 760 22.39 8.22 -30.16
N ALA A 761 22.54 7.85 -28.89
CA ALA A 761 22.27 6.49 -28.44
C ALA A 761 20.79 6.09 -28.65
N LEU A 762 19.84 7.01 -28.42
CA LEU A 762 18.42 6.80 -28.71
C LEU A 762 18.17 6.55 -30.20
N ARG A 763 18.76 7.37 -31.07
CA ARG A 763 18.66 7.20 -32.54
C ARG A 763 19.23 5.86 -33.01
N GLU A 764 20.34 5.44 -32.42
CA GLU A 764 21.02 4.17 -32.71
C GLU A 764 20.41 2.97 -31.97
N LYS A 765 19.40 3.19 -31.12
CA LYS A 765 18.76 2.17 -30.28
C LYS A 765 19.76 1.45 -29.35
N ARG A 766 20.76 2.17 -28.84
CA ARG A 766 21.67 1.73 -27.76
C ARG A 766 21.10 2.18 -26.42
N TRP A 767 20.17 1.40 -25.88
CA TRP A 767 19.36 1.73 -24.71
C TRP A 767 20.15 1.82 -23.40
N ASP A 768 21.17 0.97 -23.22
CA ASP A 768 22.07 1.04 -22.07
C ASP A 768 22.88 2.35 -22.05
N ASP A 769 23.47 2.72 -23.18
CA ASP A 769 24.16 4.01 -23.33
C ASP A 769 23.18 5.19 -23.22
N PHE A 770 21.98 5.07 -23.78
CA PHE A 770 20.93 6.09 -23.66
C PHE A 770 20.59 6.39 -22.20
N VAL A 771 20.32 5.36 -21.39
CA VAL A 771 19.98 5.52 -19.96
C VAL A 771 21.18 6.05 -19.18
N LYS A 772 22.38 5.55 -19.44
CA LYS A 772 23.62 6.02 -18.82
C LYS A 772 23.84 7.52 -19.05
N HIS A 773 23.78 7.96 -20.31
CA HIS A 773 24.00 9.36 -20.68
C HIS A 773 22.85 10.27 -20.21
N THR A 774 21.60 9.79 -20.25
CA THR A 774 20.43 10.49 -19.70
C THR A 774 20.60 10.75 -18.19
N ARG A 775 20.96 9.74 -17.40
CA ARG A 775 21.15 9.88 -15.96
C ARG A 775 22.36 10.77 -15.64
N ALA A 776 23.41 10.73 -16.45
CA ALA A 776 24.55 11.64 -16.33
C ALA A 776 24.14 13.09 -16.59
N ALA A 777 23.41 13.36 -17.68
CA ALA A 777 22.88 14.68 -18.01
C ALA A 777 21.96 15.21 -16.90
N LEU A 778 20.97 14.43 -16.47
CA LEU A 778 20.04 14.81 -15.39
C LEU A 778 20.78 15.07 -14.07
N GLY A 779 21.78 14.26 -13.73
CA GLY A 779 22.61 14.46 -12.55
C GLY A 779 23.44 15.75 -12.60
N ILE A 780 23.85 16.21 -13.79
CA ILE A 780 24.56 17.48 -13.95
C ILE A 780 23.56 18.66 -13.92
N GLU A 781 22.43 18.57 -14.64
CA GLU A 781 21.41 19.62 -14.68
C GLU A 781 20.71 19.82 -13.33
N SER A 782 20.46 18.75 -12.57
CA SER A 782 19.93 18.86 -11.21
C SER A 782 20.88 19.58 -10.25
N ARG A 783 22.16 19.74 -10.63
CA ARG A 783 23.14 20.60 -9.95
C ARG A 783 23.17 22.02 -10.51
N ALA A 784 23.06 22.19 -11.83
CA ALA A 784 23.10 23.49 -12.48
C ALA A 784 21.85 24.33 -12.15
N TYR A 785 20.66 23.75 -12.24
CA TYR A 785 19.38 24.43 -12.08
C TYR A 785 19.23 25.25 -10.79
N PRO A 786 19.53 24.71 -9.59
CA PRO A 786 19.50 25.52 -8.37
C PRO A 786 20.52 26.66 -8.39
N ASP A 787 21.70 26.47 -9.00
CA ASP A 787 22.76 27.48 -9.11
C ASP A 787 22.32 28.61 -10.09
N VAL A 788 21.67 28.29 -11.22
CA VAL A 788 21.06 29.28 -12.15
C VAL A 788 20.00 30.10 -11.41
N LYS A 789 19.06 29.42 -10.75
CA LYS A 789 17.96 30.06 -10.03
C LYS A 789 18.47 30.92 -8.87
N ALA A 790 19.50 30.46 -8.15
CA ALA A 790 20.13 31.23 -7.08
C ALA A 790 20.77 32.51 -7.62
N THR A 791 21.50 32.42 -8.73
CA THR A 791 22.11 33.59 -9.39
C THR A 791 21.05 34.62 -9.79
N GLN A 792 19.95 34.18 -10.39
CA GLN A 792 18.84 35.08 -10.75
C GLN A 792 18.17 35.70 -9.51
N ASN A 793 17.98 34.91 -8.45
CA ASN A 793 17.42 35.43 -7.19
C ASN A 793 18.35 36.41 -6.48
N ASP A 794 19.66 36.21 -6.52
CA ASP A 794 20.64 37.11 -5.92
C ASP A 794 20.63 38.48 -6.61
N VAL A 795 20.45 38.48 -7.94
CA VAL A 795 20.24 39.71 -8.73
C VAL A 795 18.99 40.45 -8.23
N ILE A 796 17.85 39.76 -8.07
CA ILE A 796 16.60 40.37 -7.58
C ILE A 796 16.75 40.86 -6.12
N ARG A 797 17.38 40.07 -5.25
CA ARG A 797 17.64 40.45 -3.85
C ARG A 797 18.56 41.66 -3.75
N GLY A 798 19.54 41.77 -4.65
CA GLY A 798 20.38 42.95 -4.80
C GLY A 798 19.55 44.22 -5.01
N ILE A 799 18.54 44.17 -5.88
CA ILE A 799 17.63 45.32 -6.12
C ILE A 799 16.93 45.75 -4.83
N ILE A 800 16.36 44.78 -4.10
CA ILE A 800 15.64 45.05 -2.86
C ILE A 800 16.59 45.69 -1.83
N PHE A 801 17.82 45.18 -1.73
CA PHE A 801 18.83 45.73 -0.84
C PHE A 801 19.22 47.15 -1.22
N PHE A 802 19.53 47.42 -2.49
CA PHE A 802 19.84 48.77 -2.96
C PHE A 802 18.66 49.71 -2.72
N MET A 803 17.42 49.27 -2.98
CA MET A 803 16.24 50.09 -2.73
C MET A 803 16.02 50.41 -1.27
N ALA A 804 16.31 49.48 -0.37
CA ALA A 804 16.28 49.73 1.06
C ALA A 804 17.33 50.79 1.48
N LEU A 805 18.50 50.85 0.82
CA LEU A 805 19.53 51.87 1.07
C LEU A 805 19.19 53.24 0.49
N VAL A 806 18.42 53.30 -0.60
CA VAL A 806 18.00 54.59 -1.18
C VAL A 806 17.11 55.37 -0.21
N LEU A 807 16.30 54.71 0.63
CA LEU A 807 15.44 55.40 1.61
C LEU A 807 16.23 56.24 2.62
N PRO A 808 17.16 55.71 3.43
CA PRO A 808 17.98 56.53 4.31
C PRO A 808 18.87 57.50 3.53
N ALA A 809 19.42 57.09 2.38
CA ALA A 809 20.25 57.98 1.56
C ALA A 809 19.49 59.21 1.05
N ALA A 810 18.25 59.05 0.59
CA ALA A 810 17.39 60.14 0.16
C ALA A 810 16.99 61.04 1.33
N TYR A 811 16.74 60.45 2.52
CA TYR A 811 16.44 61.20 3.73
C TYR A 811 17.63 62.05 4.19
N PHE A 812 18.81 61.46 4.31
CA PHE A 812 20.02 62.20 4.67
C PHE A 812 20.46 63.16 3.56
N GLY A 813 20.25 62.81 2.29
CA GLY A 813 20.52 63.66 1.14
C GLY A 813 19.69 64.94 1.15
N GLU A 814 18.41 64.85 1.52
CA GLU A 814 17.56 66.04 1.70
C GLU A 814 18.12 66.93 2.81
N ARG A 815 18.47 66.32 3.96
CA ARG A 815 19.05 67.03 5.11
C ARG A 815 20.41 67.66 4.80
N LEU A 816 21.20 67.05 3.93
CA LEU A 816 22.54 67.51 3.59
C LEU A 816 22.54 68.58 2.51
N LEU A 817 21.72 68.43 1.46
CA LEU A 817 21.76 69.31 0.28
C LEU A 817 20.86 70.54 0.43
N PHE A 818 19.70 70.40 1.09
CA PHE A 818 18.70 71.46 1.14
C PHE A 818 18.36 71.91 2.56
N ALA A 819 18.32 70.96 3.51
CA ALA A 819 17.99 71.21 4.92
C ALA A 819 16.70 72.03 5.10
N PHE A 820 15.63 71.71 4.36
CA PHE A 820 14.43 72.54 4.38
C PHE A 820 13.79 72.55 5.78
N PRO A 821 13.34 73.71 6.31
CA PRO A 821 12.66 73.77 7.59
C PRO A 821 11.17 73.38 7.50
N ASP A 822 10.53 73.56 6.33
CA ASP A 822 9.13 73.19 6.09
C ASP A 822 9.01 71.70 5.75
N ILE A 823 8.17 70.97 6.49
CA ILE A 823 7.94 69.54 6.30
C ILE A 823 7.42 69.20 4.90
N ARG A 824 6.62 70.08 4.27
CA ARG A 824 6.13 69.86 2.89
C ARG A 824 7.29 69.88 1.90
N LYS A 825 8.25 70.76 2.11
CA LYS A 825 9.46 70.87 1.29
C LYS A 825 10.45 69.74 1.60
N GLN A 826 10.54 69.28 2.84
CA GLN A 826 11.33 68.09 3.21
C GLN A 826 10.82 66.84 2.49
N ILE A 827 9.50 66.60 2.52
CA ILE A 827 8.89 65.44 1.84
C ILE A 827 9.10 65.53 0.32
N ALA A 828 8.91 66.71 -0.27
CA ALA A 828 9.13 66.92 -1.69
C ALA A 828 10.61 66.75 -2.09
N GLY A 829 11.55 67.27 -1.28
CA GLY A 829 12.99 67.11 -1.48
C GLY A 829 13.44 65.66 -1.36
N PHE A 830 12.97 64.95 -0.33
CA PHE A 830 13.17 63.51 -0.16
C PHE A 830 12.66 62.71 -1.36
N ALA A 831 11.41 62.93 -1.78
CA ALA A 831 10.82 62.23 -2.91
C ALA A 831 11.56 62.52 -4.23
N GLY A 832 12.00 63.76 -4.43
CA GLY A 832 12.81 64.17 -5.58
C GLY A 832 14.16 63.47 -5.61
N ILE A 833 14.90 63.47 -4.49
CA ILE A 833 16.19 62.78 -4.39
C ILE A 833 16.02 61.27 -4.56
N PHE A 834 15.00 60.69 -3.94
CA PHE A 834 14.68 59.27 -4.10
C PHE A 834 14.42 58.93 -5.57
N ALA A 835 13.61 59.72 -6.28
CA ALA A 835 13.34 59.51 -7.70
C ALA A 835 14.59 59.63 -8.56
N VAL A 836 15.46 60.61 -8.29
CA VAL A 836 16.72 60.79 -9.02
C VAL A 836 17.67 59.60 -8.80
N ILE A 837 17.88 59.18 -7.56
CA ILE A 837 18.73 58.03 -7.23
C ILE A 837 18.14 56.75 -7.85
N TRP A 838 16.82 56.59 -7.80
CA TRP A 838 16.14 55.46 -8.43
C TRP A 838 16.34 55.43 -9.95
N VAL A 839 16.17 56.56 -10.64
CA VAL A 839 16.44 56.66 -12.09
C VAL A 839 17.90 56.33 -12.40
N LEU A 840 18.85 56.82 -11.60
CA LEU A 840 20.27 56.49 -11.77
C LEU A 840 20.53 54.99 -11.60
N LEU A 841 19.96 54.36 -10.58
CA LEU A 841 20.08 52.91 -10.37
C LEU A 841 19.41 52.11 -11.49
N TRP A 842 18.30 52.61 -12.05
CA TRP A 842 17.64 51.98 -13.19
C TRP A 842 18.56 51.92 -14.43
N PHE A 843 19.34 52.97 -14.68
CA PHE A 843 20.30 52.99 -15.79
C PHE A 843 21.59 52.21 -15.51
N VAL A 844 22.09 52.24 -14.27
CA VAL A 844 23.42 51.71 -13.94
C VAL A 844 23.40 50.26 -13.49
N HIS A 845 22.35 49.82 -12.80
CA HIS A 845 22.33 48.51 -12.16
C HIS A 845 21.60 47.47 -13.03
N PRO A 846 22.29 46.41 -13.53
CA PRO A 846 21.72 45.45 -14.50
C PRO A 846 20.44 44.76 -14.00
N ALA A 847 20.34 44.55 -12.70
CA ALA A 847 19.17 43.91 -12.09
C ALA A 847 17.83 44.66 -12.32
N PHE A 848 17.85 45.99 -12.46
CA PHE A 848 16.62 46.73 -12.78
C PHE A 848 16.14 46.46 -14.21
N GLN A 849 17.01 46.01 -15.11
CA GLN A 849 16.64 45.63 -16.48
C GLN A 849 16.19 44.15 -16.57
N LEU A 850 16.69 43.30 -15.68
CA LEU A 850 16.28 41.89 -15.53
C LEU A 850 14.91 41.70 -14.87
N SER A 851 14.41 42.72 -14.18
CA SER A 851 13.11 42.76 -13.53
C SER A 851 12.27 43.91 -14.10
N ASN A 852 11.01 44.03 -13.69
CA ASN A 852 10.22 45.22 -14.04
C ASN A 852 10.51 46.33 -13.01
N PRO A 853 11.24 47.41 -13.37
CA PRO A 853 11.65 48.47 -12.44
C PRO A 853 10.47 49.11 -11.71
N PHE A 854 9.34 49.24 -12.41
CA PHE A 854 8.13 49.87 -11.90
C PHE A 854 7.42 48.98 -10.89
N VAL A 855 7.43 47.65 -11.08
CA VAL A 855 6.86 46.70 -10.11
C VAL A 855 7.66 46.75 -8.81
N VAL A 856 8.99 46.81 -8.90
CA VAL A 856 9.87 46.96 -7.72
C VAL A 856 9.60 48.28 -7.00
N LEU A 857 9.55 49.40 -7.74
CA LEU A 857 9.23 50.71 -7.18
C LEU A 857 7.86 50.71 -6.48
N LEU A 858 6.85 50.16 -7.13
CA LEU A 858 5.49 50.06 -6.60
C LEU A 858 5.46 49.22 -5.32
N ALA A 859 6.13 48.06 -5.30
CA ALA A 859 6.22 47.21 -4.12
C ALA A 859 6.87 47.94 -2.93
N PHE A 860 7.91 48.73 -3.17
CA PHE A 860 8.55 49.54 -2.15
C PHE A 860 7.68 50.68 -1.64
N VAL A 861 6.94 51.36 -2.53
CA VAL A 861 5.99 52.40 -2.13
C VAL A 861 4.86 51.81 -1.29
N ILE A 862 4.31 50.66 -1.68
CA ILE A 862 3.29 49.94 -0.91
C ILE A 862 3.83 49.54 0.47
N LEU A 863 5.06 49.01 0.54
CA LEU A 863 5.71 48.64 1.80
C LEU A 863 5.91 49.87 2.70
N ALA A 864 6.39 50.99 2.16
CA ALA A 864 6.59 52.23 2.90
C ALA A 864 5.27 52.81 3.44
N LEU A 865 4.21 52.80 2.62
CA LEU A 865 2.86 53.19 3.04
C LEU A 865 2.32 52.26 4.13
N ALA A 866 2.53 50.95 3.99
CA ALA A 866 2.11 49.98 4.99
C ALA A 866 2.82 50.20 6.34
N ILE A 867 4.15 50.46 6.33
CA ILE A 867 4.92 50.78 7.54
C ILE A 867 4.41 52.09 8.17
N LEU A 868 4.15 53.12 7.37
CA LEU A 868 3.61 54.39 7.86
C LEU A 868 2.23 54.19 8.53
N VAL A 869 1.31 53.47 7.86
CA VAL A 869 -0.01 53.15 8.40
C VAL A 869 0.12 52.35 9.69
N MET A 870 1.00 51.36 9.72
CA MET A 870 1.26 50.53 10.90
C MET A 870 1.83 51.36 12.05
N ALA A 871 2.77 52.26 11.80
CA ALA A 871 3.33 53.18 12.78
C ALA A 871 2.28 54.15 13.34
N ILE A 872 1.37 54.66 12.50
CA ILE A 872 0.25 55.50 12.93
C ILE A 872 -0.71 54.70 13.81
N ILE A 873 -1.02 53.45 13.44
CA ILE A 873 -1.87 52.55 14.24
C ILE A 873 -1.22 52.28 15.59
N LEU A 874 0.06 51.91 15.62
CA LEU A 874 0.83 51.65 16.85
C LEU A 874 0.95 52.90 17.73
N SER A 875 1.20 54.07 17.15
CA SER A 875 1.24 55.36 17.87
C SER A 875 -0.13 55.72 18.48
N LYS A 876 -1.22 55.47 17.75
CA LYS A 876 -2.58 55.64 18.30
C LYS A 876 -2.91 54.61 19.38
N PHE A 877 -2.43 53.38 19.25
CA PHE A 877 -2.61 52.32 20.26
C PHE A 877 -1.83 52.64 21.54
N SER A 878 -0.57 53.07 21.43
CA SER A 878 0.26 53.43 22.59
C SER A 878 -0.28 54.67 23.31
N HIS A 879 -0.81 55.66 22.59
CA HIS A 879 -1.51 56.79 23.20
C HIS A 879 -2.76 56.40 23.99
N ARG A 880 -3.50 55.37 23.54
CA ARG A 880 -4.66 54.83 24.30
C ARG A 880 -4.24 54.02 25.53
N CYS A 881 -3.13 53.30 25.47
CA CYS A 881 -2.59 52.57 26.63
C CYS A 881 -1.94 53.49 27.67
N ALA A 882 -1.29 54.59 27.26
CA ALA A 882 -0.66 55.55 28.18
C ALA A 882 -1.65 56.47 28.90
N GLY A 883 -2.88 56.62 28.39
CA GLY A 883 -3.96 57.37 29.05
C GLY A 883 -4.73 56.61 30.13
N GLY A 884 -4.46 55.30 30.30
CA GLY A 884 -5.14 54.44 31.26
C GLY A 884 -4.25 54.10 32.46
N ASN A 885 -4.13 55.01 33.43
CA ASN A 885 -3.61 54.68 34.75
C ASN A 885 -4.79 54.18 35.62
N PRO A 886 -4.88 52.89 36.01
CA PRO A 886 -5.91 52.46 36.94
C PRO A 886 -5.50 52.85 38.36
N ARG A 887 -6.16 53.87 38.93
CA ARG A 887 -6.18 54.06 40.39
C ARG A 887 -6.88 52.84 41.02
N PRO A 888 -6.32 52.18 42.04
CA PRO A 888 -7.02 51.12 42.77
C PRO A 888 -8.11 51.74 43.67
N PRO A 889 -9.38 51.29 43.61
CA PRO A 889 -10.45 52.00 44.29
C PRO A 889 -10.88 51.35 45.61
N TRP A 890 -10.00 51.07 46.58
CA TRP A 890 -10.47 50.70 47.94
C TRP A 890 -9.53 51.13 49.07
N SER A 891 -9.53 52.41 49.43
CA SER A 891 -9.12 52.85 50.78
C SER A 891 -9.80 54.14 51.20
N THR A 892 -11.05 54.04 51.66
CA THR A 892 -11.63 55.01 52.60
C THR A 892 -12.28 54.21 53.73
N ARG A 893 -11.66 54.29 54.92
CA ARG A 893 -12.23 53.80 56.19
C ARG A 893 -13.49 54.62 56.53
N PRO A 894 -14.53 54.02 57.13
CA PRO A 894 -15.54 54.77 57.87
C PRO A 894 -15.08 54.99 59.32
N THR A 895 -15.32 56.21 59.81
CA THR A 895 -15.27 56.59 61.21
C THR A 895 -16.50 56.08 61.97
N TRP A 896 -16.24 55.53 63.14
CA TRP A 896 -17.07 55.25 64.33
C TRP A 896 -18.52 55.75 64.42
N ALA A 897 -19.41 54.83 64.83
CA ALA A 897 -20.29 54.88 66.02
C ALA A 897 -21.70 54.31 65.71
N GLY A 898 -22.10 53.29 66.48
CA GLY A 898 -23.39 52.58 66.41
C GLY A 898 -23.23 51.10 66.66
#